data_AF-A0A351WGL3-F1
#
_entry.id   AF-A0A351WGL3-F1
#
_cell.length_a   1.000
_cell.length_b   1.000
_cell.length_c   1.000
_cell.angle_alpha   90.00
_cell.angle_beta   90.00
_cell.angle_gamma   90.00
#
_symmetry.space_group_name_H-M   'P 1'
#
loop_
_entity.id
_entity.type
_entity.pdbx_description
1 polymer ?
#
loop_
_entity_poly.entity_id
_entity_poly.type
_entity_poly.pdbx_seq_one_letter_code
_entity_poly.pdbx_strand_id
1 'polypeptide(L)'
;MNELADISEASKSVRRRPARRFRAELLLRIVLALSALLALGAAVYSFRTFEPFRNPIAYASHGESFYVVEKAGNTVLQLAIGDPGAPLELESARSIEPDEGPYYYMVRRLYQGRDGVVVHSYLYDKESKILVGYRFRIYRSLQEPPEELLTVFLTDQNGYPEIRYACDPAGRHYFVHDSAGYRCLWRMETGKVAALTFDRMPPDVQALGETNTDFSSWNGLSVGDDGHVYITSGADGLVNELSAEGLPIRKIGKVGFEEGCLLAPSELAFVSLGARAARLLTVASPGNRTWVQYAANGNVTRVLSPLKDGYAFPDAFVGPIYTVGSHRVPCAFDLANKTMMVIDRDYTTMSTYWVTHYGRSGLLVLLAAALSVIAIVLPRLRRFFRHLRFPFFLKLLLLFIPLLVASALVVGDWVKDDLSDDLLDEYVLRSASLAWAVANSLSLEELERIQAPEDRESKVYERVFRMLDRLVDTKNVDGAPKWILHKIHEGRFYYGINVWRGPIFEPFIVPRDRPMFFDVLQKKQPQSGIFTDDQGEWFSYLYPITNLVGEVIYVLELYRPTESLHRTYEEISQRVGAIIGVTVLAAVLLVLLFSYVFTRPLRLLAAATKRISAGEFDHQVRIRSRDELHDLSHSFNRMTLSLKKYTADLTRTTAANERYESELRFARDIQQELLPRQFPPYPGASSVEIFARMLPAREVGGDYYDFFLVDRDHMGALVADVAGKGAGAGLFMMRMRTLLRDNARGNLSAADTLKRVNQLMLPDNQSMMFTTMIYLICNLQTGRLVFCNAGHPPPLVLRKGSPEWLEAAPEEINPPLGIREAVGFKDRELTLAKGDSLILYTDGATEAVDSGDHLFGDQRLLECVKRQALSSNHEICDEIYRELALYQQGLEQFDDITMLFLKYLG
;
A
#
# COMPACT_ATOMS: atom_id res chain seq x y z
N MET A 1 -1.95 6.20 -60.43
CA MET A 1 -0.91 6.44 -59.41
C MET A 1 -1.26 7.60 -58.45
N ASN A 2 -2.47 7.60 -57.86
CA ASN A 2 -2.93 8.66 -56.93
C ASN A 2 -3.63 8.11 -55.67
N GLU A 3 -3.36 6.87 -55.27
CA GLU A 3 -3.84 6.28 -54.00
C GLU A 3 -2.73 5.77 -53.07
N LEU A 4 -1.46 5.88 -53.47
CA LEU A 4 -0.30 5.51 -52.63
C LEU A 4 0.40 6.71 -51.97
N ALA A 5 0.00 7.94 -52.30
CA ALA A 5 0.51 9.14 -51.65
C ALA A 5 -0.13 9.39 -50.28
N ASP A 6 -1.34 8.87 -50.03
CA ASP A 6 -2.09 9.10 -48.78
C ASP A 6 -1.80 8.07 -47.66
N ILE A 7 -0.95 7.07 -47.93
CA ILE A 7 -0.53 6.06 -46.93
C ILE A 7 0.85 6.38 -46.32
N SER A 8 1.58 7.35 -46.87
CA SER A 8 2.90 7.77 -46.38
C SER A 8 2.84 8.76 -45.21
N GLU A 9 1.80 9.61 -45.13
CA GLU A 9 1.67 10.63 -44.07
C GLU A 9 0.96 10.15 -42.79
N ALA A 10 0.31 8.98 -42.79
CA ALA A 10 -0.25 8.38 -41.59
C ALA A 10 0.78 7.66 -40.69
N SER A 11 2.07 7.61 -41.07
CA SER A 11 3.12 6.87 -40.33
C SER A 11 4.04 7.71 -39.43
N LYS A 12 3.90 9.04 -39.36
CA LYS A 12 4.89 9.92 -38.68
C LYS A 12 4.45 10.67 -37.42
N SER A 13 3.26 10.44 -36.85
CA SER A 13 2.86 11.12 -35.60
C SER A 13 2.36 10.23 -34.45
N VAL A 14 2.39 8.90 -34.57
CA VAL A 14 2.17 8.04 -33.38
C VAL A 14 3.49 7.81 -32.67
N ARG A 15 3.88 8.80 -31.84
CA ARG A 15 4.75 8.56 -30.68
C ARG A 15 4.12 7.43 -29.86
N ARG A 16 4.56 6.19 -30.07
CA ARG A 16 4.38 5.08 -29.11
C ARG A 16 5.09 5.46 -27.82
N ARG A 17 4.40 6.23 -26.97
CA ARG A 17 4.72 6.41 -25.56
C ARG A 17 4.60 5.05 -24.86
N PRO A 18 5.41 4.78 -23.83
CA PRO A 18 5.69 3.43 -23.37
C PRO A 18 4.56 2.92 -22.45
N ALA A 19 3.51 2.34 -23.04
CA ALA A 19 2.35 1.82 -22.30
C ALA A 19 2.73 0.75 -21.23
N ARG A 20 3.83 0.02 -21.42
CA ARG A 20 4.35 -0.93 -20.41
C ARG A 20 5.05 -0.27 -19.21
N ARG A 21 5.72 0.88 -19.39
CA ARG A 21 6.31 1.63 -18.26
C ARG A 21 5.22 2.31 -17.42
N PHE A 22 4.18 2.80 -18.08
CA PHE A 22 3.05 3.47 -17.43
C PHE A 22 2.28 2.52 -16.51
N ARG A 23 2.07 1.26 -16.91
CA ARG A 23 1.37 0.26 -16.08
C ARG A 23 2.12 -0.12 -14.82
N ALA A 24 3.44 -0.26 -14.86
CA ALA A 24 4.25 -0.58 -13.66
C ALA A 24 4.37 0.60 -12.69
N GLU A 25 4.48 1.84 -13.20
CA GLU A 25 4.44 3.05 -12.38
C GLU A 25 3.07 3.29 -11.76
N LEU A 26 2.00 3.00 -12.50
CA LEU A 26 0.64 3.07 -11.99
C LEU A 26 0.41 2.02 -10.90
N LEU A 27 0.86 0.78 -11.10
CA LEU A 27 0.76 -0.28 -10.11
C LEU A 27 1.54 0.05 -8.83
N LEU A 28 2.75 0.57 -8.93
CA LEU A 28 3.53 0.98 -7.76
C LEU A 28 2.86 2.15 -7.02
N ARG A 29 2.29 3.12 -7.74
CA ARG A 29 1.50 4.21 -7.15
C ARG A 29 0.23 3.72 -6.47
N ILE A 30 -0.47 2.76 -7.09
CA ILE A 30 -1.67 2.14 -6.53
C ILE A 30 -1.31 1.35 -5.27
N VAL A 31 -0.23 0.55 -5.29
CA VAL A 31 0.22 -0.21 -4.12
C VAL A 31 0.63 0.73 -2.99
N LEU A 32 1.42 1.78 -3.27
CA LEU A 32 1.79 2.77 -2.25
C LEU A 32 0.58 3.56 -1.72
N ALA A 33 -0.39 3.90 -2.58
CA ALA A 33 -1.62 4.54 -2.16
C ALA A 33 -2.51 3.60 -1.33
N LEU A 34 -2.60 2.32 -1.69
CA LEU A 34 -3.29 1.29 -0.90
C LEU A 34 -2.57 1.03 0.42
N SER A 35 -1.24 1.02 0.46
CA SER A 35 -0.46 0.91 1.70
C SER A 35 -0.67 2.13 2.60
N ALA A 36 -0.75 3.34 2.03
CA ALA A 36 -1.07 4.55 2.77
C ALA A 36 -2.52 4.53 3.28
N LEU A 37 -3.48 4.05 2.49
CA LEU A 37 -4.88 3.86 2.88
C LEU A 37 -5.05 2.77 3.95
N LEU A 38 -4.31 1.66 3.85
CA LEU A 38 -4.28 0.60 4.85
C LEU A 38 -3.61 1.09 6.14
N ALA A 39 -2.56 1.90 6.05
CA ALA A 39 -1.95 2.56 7.20
C ALA A 39 -2.91 3.58 7.84
N LEU A 40 -3.69 4.31 7.04
CA LEU A 40 -4.77 5.18 7.53
C LEU A 40 -5.90 4.37 8.19
N GLY A 41 -6.32 3.26 7.58
CA GLY A 41 -7.35 2.37 8.13
C GLY A 41 -6.90 1.66 9.41
N ALA A 42 -5.63 1.25 9.47
CA ALA A 42 -5.01 0.71 10.68
C ALA A 42 -4.86 1.78 11.77
N ALA A 43 -4.58 3.03 11.41
CA ALA A 43 -4.65 4.16 12.33
C ALA A 43 -6.08 4.33 12.89
N VAL A 44 -7.11 4.19 12.03
CA VAL A 44 -8.54 4.20 12.40
C VAL A 44 -8.92 3.12 13.42
N TYR A 45 -8.39 1.91 13.28
CA TYR A 45 -8.71 0.80 14.19
C TYR A 45 -7.83 0.75 15.45
N SER A 46 -6.62 1.33 15.43
CA SER A 46 -5.70 1.37 16.58
C SER A 46 -5.96 2.54 17.54
N PHE A 47 -7.08 3.25 17.37
CA PHE A 47 -7.35 4.51 18.09
C PHE A 47 -7.82 4.35 19.52
N ARG A 48 -8.30 3.17 19.91
CA ARG A 48 -8.74 2.88 21.27
C ARG A 48 -7.93 1.73 21.83
N THR A 49 -7.36 1.93 23.01
CA THR A 49 -6.67 0.87 23.76
C THR A 49 -7.35 0.66 25.09
N PHE A 50 -7.38 -0.59 25.54
CA PHE A 50 -7.77 -0.90 26.91
C PHE A 50 -6.63 -0.50 27.84
N GLU A 51 -6.92 0.37 28.79
CA GLU A 51 -6.01 0.64 29.89
C GLU A 51 -6.58 0.03 31.18
N PRO A 52 -5.76 -0.69 31.96
CA PRO A 52 -6.16 -1.12 33.30
C PRO A 52 -6.07 0.05 34.29
N PHE A 53 -6.86 -0.02 35.37
CA PHE A 53 -6.76 0.94 36.45
C PHE A 53 -5.38 0.91 37.14
N ARG A 54 -4.71 2.06 37.22
CA ARG A 54 -3.38 2.26 37.79
C ARG A 54 -3.47 2.76 39.23
N ASN A 55 -3.61 1.82 40.15
CA ASN A 55 -3.65 2.07 41.61
C ASN A 55 -4.79 3.01 42.04
N PRO A 56 -6.05 2.61 41.82
CA PRO A 56 -7.20 3.38 42.26
C PRO A 56 -7.25 3.43 43.80
N ILE A 57 -7.47 4.62 44.37
CA ILE A 57 -7.48 4.83 45.82
C ILE A 57 -8.80 5.36 46.37
N ALA A 58 -9.63 5.98 45.52
CA ALA A 58 -10.93 6.48 45.92
C ALA A 58 -11.86 6.58 44.70
N TYR A 59 -13.16 6.59 44.94
CA TYR A 59 -14.16 6.70 43.89
C TYR A 59 -15.45 7.35 44.41
N ALA A 60 -16.20 7.97 43.51
CA ALA A 60 -17.54 8.52 43.76
C ALA A 60 -18.34 8.58 42.45
N SER A 61 -19.65 8.84 42.53
CA SER A 61 -20.47 9.14 41.37
C SER A 61 -21.03 10.55 41.43
N HIS A 62 -21.17 11.21 40.28
CA HIS A 62 -21.97 12.42 40.16
C HIS A 62 -22.60 12.48 38.77
N GLY A 63 -23.89 12.82 38.70
CA GLY A 63 -24.64 12.81 37.44
C GLY A 63 -24.67 11.42 36.79
N GLU A 64 -24.26 11.35 35.53
CA GLU A 64 -24.18 10.10 34.76
C GLU A 64 -22.77 9.51 34.71
N SER A 65 -21.79 10.13 35.38
CA SER A 65 -20.39 9.73 35.33
C SER A 65 -19.92 9.14 36.66
N PHE A 66 -18.97 8.22 36.55
CA PHE A 66 -18.27 7.61 37.67
C PHE A 66 -16.84 8.17 37.74
N TYR A 67 -16.40 8.55 38.94
CA TYR A 67 -15.11 9.19 39.14
C TYR A 67 -14.20 8.27 39.95
N VAL A 68 -12.97 8.06 39.47
CA VAL A 68 -11.96 7.22 40.12
C VAL A 68 -10.67 8.00 40.25
N VAL A 69 -10.09 8.03 41.45
CA VAL A 69 -8.77 8.63 41.70
C VAL A 69 -7.71 7.56 41.51
N GLU A 70 -6.82 7.78 40.54
CA GLU A 70 -5.58 7.04 40.41
C GLU A 70 -4.49 7.75 41.21
N LYS A 71 -3.86 7.01 42.15
CA LYS A 71 -2.81 7.55 43.01
C LYS A 71 -1.61 8.02 42.19
N ALA A 72 -1.30 7.30 41.11
CA ALA A 72 -0.24 7.67 40.18
C ALA A 72 -0.61 8.99 39.49
N GLY A 73 0.08 10.07 39.83
CA GLY A 73 -0.14 11.41 39.26
C GLY A 73 -1.33 12.18 39.84
N ASN A 74 -1.94 11.72 40.94
CA ASN A 74 -3.08 12.38 41.60
C ASN A 74 -4.21 12.68 40.61
N THR A 75 -4.52 11.72 39.73
CA THR A 75 -5.38 11.92 38.58
C THR A 75 -6.78 11.41 38.88
N VAL A 76 -7.79 12.26 38.69
CA VAL A 76 -9.18 11.83 38.67
C VAL A 76 -9.56 11.49 37.24
N LEU A 77 -10.02 10.26 37.04
CA LEU A 77 -10.66 9.77 35.84
C LEU A 77 -12.17 10.00 35.95
N GLN A 78 -12.77 10.61 34.93
CA GLN A 78 -14.21 10.67 34.73
C GLN A 78 -14.58 9.62 33.68
N LEU A 79 -15.39 8.65 34.08
CA LEU A 79 -15.74 7.48 33.30
C LEU A 79 -17.24 7.49 33.01
N ALA A 80 -17.61 7.30 31.75
CA ALA A 80 -18.98 7.02 31.35
C ALA A 80 -19.26 5.52 31.48
N ILE A 81 -20.40 5.21 32.08
CA ILE A 81 -20.94 3.84 32.13
C ILE A 81 -22.00 3.73 31.03
N GLY A 82 -21.68 2.99 29.97
CA GLY A 82 -22.60 2.70 28.86
C GLY A 82 -23.67 1.68 29.23
N ASP A 83 -24.25 1.03 28.22
CA ASP A 83 -25.22 -0.06 28.43
C ASP A 83 -24.61 -1.22 29.24
N PRO A 84 -25.39 -1.96 30.05
CA PRO A 84 -24.89 -3.11 30.82
C PRO A 84 -24.09 -4.08 29.93
N GLY A 85 -22.79 -4.25 30.23
CA GLY A 85 -21.86 -5.09 29.47
C GLY A 85 -20.96 -4.35 28.45
N ALA A 86 -21.17 -3.05 28.20
CA ALA A 86 -20.27 -2.24 27.38
C ALA A 86 -19.08 -1.70 28.21
N PRO A 87 -17.84 -1.70 27.68
CA PRO A 87 -16.67 -1.29 28.46
C PRO A 87 -16.73 0.19 28.85
N LEU A 88 -16.11 0.52 29.98
CA LEU A 88 -15.98 1.89 30.48
C LEU A 88 -15.31 2.81 29.44
N GLU A 89 -15.85 4.01 29.24
CA GLU A 89 -15.23 5.03 28.38
C GLU A 89 -14.66 6.16 29.24
N LEU A 90 -13.38 6.50 29.03
CA LEU A 90 -12.77 7.68 29.66
C LEU A 90 -13.28 8.95 28.97
N GLU A 91 -14.11 9.72 29.67
CA GLU A 91 -14.61 11.02 29.18
C GLU A 91 -13.55 12.11 29.35
N SER A 92 -12.93 12.15 30.53
CA SER A 92 -11.85 13.08 30.82
C SER A 92 -10.97 12.56 31.95
N ALA A 93 -9.72 13.04 31.99
CA ALA A 93 -8.80 12.77 33.08
C ALA A 93 -8.11 14.09 33.45
N ARG A 94 -7.95 14.35 34.74
CA ARG A 94 -7.22 15.53 35.22
C ARG A 94 -6.40 15.19 36.45
N SER A 95 -5.12 15.54 36.40
CA SER A 95 -4.31 15.67 37.62
C SER A 95 -4.84 16.84 38.43
N ILE A 96 -5.30 16.56 39.64
CA ILE A 96 -5.95 17.53 40.52
C ILE A 96 -5.06 17.86 41.71
N GLU A 97 -5.38 18.96 42.39
CA GLU A 97 -4.64 19.48 43.55
C GLU A 97 -3.11 19.57 43.30
N PRO A 98 -2.67 20.34 42.29
CA PRO A 98 -1.25 20.58 42.10
C PRO A 98 -0.66 21.28 43.33
N ASP A 99 0.64 21.12 43.47
CA ASP A 99 1.47 21.70 44.53
C ASP A 99 1.40 23.24 44.62
N GLU A 100 0.46 23.78 45.39
CA GLU A 100 0.26 25.23 45.61
C GLU A 100 1.02 25.77 46.82
N GLY A 101 1.83 26.82 46.62
CA GLY A 101 2.52 27.53 47.72
C GLY A 101 3.47 26.61 48.49
N PRO A 102 3.48 26.63 49.84
CA PRO A 102 4.32 25.76 50.66
C PRO A 102 3.71 24.36 50.86
N TYR A 103 2.58 24.00 50.24
CA TYR A 103 1.89 22.73 50.49
C TYR A 103 1.82 21.85 49.25
N TYR A 104 2.00 20.53 49.42
CA TYR A 104 1.62 19.54 48.44
C TYR A 104 0.38 18.80 48.93
N TYR A 105 -0.46 18.39 47.99
CA TYR A 105 -1.80 17.90 48.28
C TYR A 105 -1.93 16.47 47.80
N MET A 106 -2.44 15.60 48.68
CA MET A 106 -2.63 14.20 48.34
C MET A 106 -4.12 13.87 48.44
N VAL A 107 -4.74 13.53 47.32
CA VAL A 107 -6.16 13.16 47.31
C VAL A 107 -6.33 11.86 48.08
N ARG A 108 -7.27 11.86 49.01
CA ARG A 108 -7.56 10.70 49.87
C ARG A 108 -8.91 10.08 49.59
N ARG A 109 -9.95 10.90 49.41
CA ARG A 109 -11.33 10.45 49.20
C ARG A 109 -12.04 11.32 48.17
N LEU A 110 -12.99 10.72 47.48
CA LEU A 110 -14.00 11.43 46.71
C LEU A 110 -15.35 11.27 47.41
N TYR A 111 -16.15 12.32 47.39
CA TYR A 111 -17.52 12.31 47.88
C TYR A 111 -18.46 12.81 46.78
N GLN A 112 -19.68 12.29 46.79
CA GLN A 112 -20.76 12.83 45.97
C GLN A 112 -21.16 14.21 46.52
N GLY A 113 -20.99 15.25 45.70
CA GLY A 113 -21.46 16.60 45.99
C GLY A 113 -22.77 16.92 45.25
N ARG A 114 -23.37 18.06 45.59
CA ARG A 114 -24.62 18.57 44.98
C ARG A 114 -24.47 18.87 43.50
N ASP A 115 -23.45 19.65 43.14
CA ASP A 115 -23.23 20.18 41.78
C ASP A 115 -21.88 19.71 41.18
N GLY A 116 -21.29 18.66 41.74
CA GLY A 116 -20.02 18.10 41.30
C GLY A 116 -19.47 17.03 42.24
N VAL A 117 -18.25 16.56 41.98
CA VAL A 117 -17.52 15.68 42.90
C VAL A 117 -16.73 16.51 43.90
N VAL A 118 -16.79 16.14 45.17
CA VAL A 118 -15.97 16.75 46.22
C VAL A 118 -14.73 15.92 46.45
N VAL A 119 -13.58 16.55 46.26
CA VAL A 119 -12.26 15.99 46.49
C VAL A 119 -11.83 16.34 47.90
N HIS A 120 -11.49 15.33 48.68
CA HIS A 120 -10.85 15.48 49.99
C HIS A 120 -9.38 15.12 49.88
N SER A 121 -8.54 16.10 50.18
CA SER A 121 -7.09 16.00 50.10
C SER A 121 -6.43 16.28 51.43
N TYR A 122 -5.38 15.54 51.69
CA TYR A 122 -4.46 15.78 52.78
C TYR A 122 -3.50 16.90 52.38
N LEU A 123 -3.35 17.89 53.26
CA LEU A 123 -2.40 18.99 53.10
C LEU A 123 -1.13 18.61 53.80
N TYR A 124 -0.06 18.50 53.04
CA TYR A 124 1.25 18.31 53.58
C TYR A 124 2.10 19.54 53.32
N ASP A 125 2.81 19.99 54.34
CA ASP A 125 3.82 21.02 54.16
C ASP A 125 4.98 20.48 53.31
N LYS A 126 5.43 21.25 52.31
CA LYS A 126 6.41 20.81 51.31
C LYS A 126 7.78 20.63 51.91
N GLU A 127 8.14 21.42 52.93
CA GLU A 127 9.44 21.38 53.56
C GLU A 127 9.50 20.26 54.60
N SER A 128 8.56 20.24 55.53
CA SER A 128 8.50 19.28 56.64
C SER A 128 7.89 17.94 56.24
N LYS A 129 7.12 17.87 55.16
CA LYS A 129 6.35 16.70 54.72
C LYS A 129 5.37 16.16 55.77
N ILE A 130 5.03 16.97 56.77
CA ILE A 130 4.07 16.64 57.83
C ILE A 130 2.67 16.96 57.34
N LEU A 131 1.69 16.13 57.71
CA LEU A 131 0.28 16.40 57.51
C LEU A 131 -0.10 17.61 58.36
N VAL A 132 -0.35 18.74 57.71
CA VAL A 132 -0.70 20.01 58.36
C VAL A 132 -2.19 20.31 58.27
N GLY A 133 -2.96 19.52 57.50
CA GLY A 133 -4.38 19.79 57.35
C GLY A 133 -5.13 18.92 56.36
N TYR A 134 -6.38 19.30 56.14
CA TYR A 134 -7.31 18.70 55.19
C TYR A 134 -7.92 19.79 54.33
N ARG A 135 -8.19 19.48 53.06
CA ARG A 135 -8.87 20.38 52.14
C ARG A 135 -9.96 19.64 51.39
N PHE A 136 -11.09 20.32 51.26
CA PHE A 136 -12.25 19.88 50.52
C PHE A 136 -12.50 20.90 49.41
N ARG A 137 -12.46 20.44 48.16
CA ARG A 137 -12.79 21.24 46.98
C ARG A 137 -13.85 20.55 46.15
N ILE A 138 -14.77 21.30 45.57
CA ILE A 138 -15.77 20.79 44.64
C ILE A 138 -15.34 21.03 43.20
N TYR A 139 -15.37 19.96 42.40
CA TYR A 139 -15.12 19.97 40.97
C TYR A 139 -16.45 19.76 40.25
N ARG A 140 -17.02 20.87 39.74
CA ARG A 140 -18.25 20.83 38.92
C ARG A 140 -18.01 20.19 37.55
N SER A 141 -16.81 20.43 37.00
CA SER A 141 -16.27 19.79 35.82
C SER A 141 -14.77 19.61 36.00
N LEU A 142 -14.20 18.50 35.51
CA LEU A 142 -12.75 18.34 35.50
C LEU A 142 -12.05 19.33 34.56
N GLN A 143 -12.76 20.07 33.71
CA GLN A 143 -12.15 21.08 32.83
C GLN A 143 -12.11 22.49 33.45
N GLU A 144 -12.87 22.73 34.51
CA GLU A 144 -13.01 24.02 35.18
C GLU A 144 -12.18 24.07 36.48
N PRO A 145 -11.70 25.23 36.93
CA PRO A 145 -11.03 25.34 38.22
C PRO A 145 -11.98 24.93 39.36
N PRO A 146 -11.49 24.20 40.38
CA PRO A 146 -12.32 23.78 41.50
C PRO A 146 -12.66 24.96 42.43
N GLU A 147 -13.78 24.84 43.13
CA GLU A 147 -14.19 25.77 44.18
C GLU A 147 -13.82 25.20 45.56
N GLU A 148 -13.25 26.03 46.43
CA GLU A 148 -12.84 25.61 47.77
C GLU A 148 -14.04 25.59 48.73
N LEU A 149 -14.28 24.46 49.39
CA LEU A 149 -15.34 24.35 50.40
C LEU A 149 -14.81 24.59 51.81
N LEU A 150 -13.77 23.85 52.19
CA LEU A 150 -13.23 23.87 53.54
C LEU A 150 -11.75 23.50 53.52
N THR A 151 -10.91 24.30 54.17
CA THR A 151 -9.52 23.95 54.47
C THR A 151 -9.31 23.99 55.99
N VAL A 152 -8.88 22.88 56.59
CA VAL A 152 -8.64 22.75 58.03
C VAL A 152 -7.16 22.52 58.27
N PHE A 153 -6.52 23.36 59.07
CA PHE A 153 -5.15 23.19 59.54
C PHE A 153 -5.13 22.58 60.94
N LEU A 154 -4.28 21.58 61.17
CA LEU A 154 -4.15 20.90 62.45
C LEU A 154 -3.20 21.68 63.37
N THR A 155 -3.58 21.85 64.64
CA THR A 155 -2.77 22.50 65.67
C THR A 155 -1.88 21.54 66.45
N ASP A 156 -2.28 20.29 66.58
CA ASP A 156 -1.56 19.22 67.29
C ASP A 156 -1.19 18.10 66.31
N GLN A 157 0.05 17.60 66.40
CA GLN A 157 0.62 16.60 65.50
C GLN A 157 0.36 15.16 65.98
N ASN A 158 -0.19 14.97 67.19
CA ASN A 158 -0.37 13.65 67.81
C ASN A 158 -1.77 13.02 67.64
N GLY A 159 -2.67 13.68 66.90
CA GLY A 159 -3.97 13.13 66.53
C GLY A 159 -4.38 13.65 65.16
N TYR A 160 -4.49 12.75 64.18
CA TYR A 160 -4.94 13.07 62.83
C TYR A 160 -6.42 12.69 62.70
N PRO A 161 -7.35 13.61 62.95
CA PRO A 161 -8.74 13.22 62.96
C PRO A 161 -9.24 12.93 61.55
N GLU A 162 -9.94 11.81 61.38
CA GLU A 162 -10.59 11.53 60.10
C GLU A 162 -11.81 12.43 59.93
N ILE A 163 -11.80 13.25 58.87
CA ILE A 163 -12.96 14.07 58.50
C ILE A 163 -13.71 13.41 57.33
N ARG A 164 -15.00 13.14 57.51
CA ARG A 164 -15.92 12.74 56.42
C ARG A 164 -16.79 13.91 56.00
N TYR A 165 -17.28 13.85 54.77
CA TYR A 165 -18.14 14.87 54.17
C TYR A 165 -19.42 14.26 53.60
N ALA A 166 -20.52 14.99 53.72
CA ALA A 166 -21.74 14.78 52.96
C ALA A 166 -22.43 16.12 52.66
N CYS A 167 -23.30 16.15 51.65
CA CYS A 167 -24.15 17.30 51.39
C CYS A 167 -25.60 16.87 51.24
N ASP A 168 -26.51 17.77 51.57
CA ASP A 168 -27.94 17.55 51.37
C ASP A 168 -28.45 18.18 50.06
N PRO A 169 -29.67 17.84 49.63
CA PRO A 169 -30.28 18.45 48.44
C PRO A 169 -30.49 19.97 48.55
N ALA A 170 -30.54 20.52 49.77
CA ALA A 170 -30.69 21.96 49.99
C ALA A 170 -29.37 22.74 49.80
N GLY A 171 -28.23 22.05 49.71
CA GLY A 171 -26.89 22.64 49.57
C GLY A 171 -26.13 22.84 50.87
N ARG A 172 -26.64 22.32 51.99
CA ARG A 172 -25.94 22.34 53.28
C ARG A 172 -24.85 21.29 53.26
N HIS A 173 -23.66 21.71 53.71
CA HIS A 173 -22.47 20.87 53.78
C HIS A 173 -22.27 20.39 55.21
N TYR A 174 -22.07 19.10 55.37
CA TYR A 174 -21.92 18.43 56.65
C TYR A 174 -20.56 17.74 56.69
N PHE A 175 -19.87 17.88 57.81
CA PHE A 175 -18.59 17.20 58.08
C PHE A 175 -18.68 16.49 59.41
N VAL A 176 -18.18 15.27 59.52
CA VAL A 176 -18.02 14.58 60.81
C VAL A 176 -16.54 14.36 61.05
N HIS A 177 -16.12 14.45 62.30
CA HIS A 177 -14.76 14.13 62.70
C HIS A 177 -14.74 13.30 63.99
N ASP A 178 -13.65 12.58 64.21
CA ASP A 178 -13.46 11.59 65.27
C ASP A 178 -12.66 12.12 66.48
N SER A 179 -12.49 13.43 66.60
CA SER A 179 -11.71 14.02 67.70
C SER A 179 -12.49 14.05 69.00
N ALA A 180 -11.89 13.51 70.05
CA ALA A 180 -12.48 13.48 71.39
C ALA A 180 -12.73 14.90 71.96
N GLY A 181 -13.85 15.08 72.68
CA GLY A 181 -14.19 16.31 73.39
C GLY A 181 -14.88 17.40 72.55
N TYR A 182 -14.97 17.21 71.24
CA TYR A 182 -15.63 18.11 70.30
C TYR A 182 -16.96 17.54 69.83
N ARG A 183 -17.87 18.40 69.33
CA ARG A 183 -19.12 17.95 68.73
C ARG A 183 -18.86 17.24 67.40
N CYS A 184 -19.44 16.05 67.25
CA CYS A 184 -19.12 15.15 66.15
C CYS A 184 -19.47 15.71 64.76
N LEU A 185 -20.47 16.60 64.63
CA LEU A 185 -20.97 17.08 63.34
C LEU A 185 -20.72 18.58 63.18
N TRP A 186 -20.18 18.99 62.04
CA TRP A 186 -20.04 20.39 61.63
C TRP A 186 -20.93 20.67 60.42
N ARG A 187 -21.59 21.82 60.41
CA ARG A 187 -22.47 22.25 59.31
C ARG A 187 -22.07 23.62 58.76
N MET A 188 -22.14 23.75 57.44
CA MET A 188 -21.89 24.98 56.68
C MET A 188 -22.96 25.20 55.61
N GLU A 189 -23.25 26.47 55.31
CA GLU A 189 -24.11 26.88 54.18
C GLU A 189 -23.29 27.03 52.89
N THR A 190 -23.93 26.89 51.72
CA THR A 190 -23.28 26.99 50.41
C THR A 190 -22.61 28.37 50.21
N GLY A 191 -21.42 28.40 49.58
CA GLY A 191 -20.73 29.63 49.16
C GLY A 191 -19.88 30.33 50.23
N LYS A 192 -19.73 29.71 51.42
CA LYS A 192 -18.81 30.19 52.46
C LYS A 192 -17.54 29.36 52.47
N VAL A 193 -16.43 29.96 52.01
CA VAL A 193 -15.10 29.34 52.12
C VAL A 193 -14.57 29.58 53.54
N ALA A 194 -14.17 28.52 54.23
CA ALA A 194 -13.54 28.62 55.54
C ALA A 194 -12.13 28.01 55.51
N ALA A 195 -11.13 28.80 55.93
CA ALA A 195 -9.83 28.31 56.34
C ALA A 195 -9.78 28.28 57.86
N LEU A 196 -9.33 27.17 58.43
CA LEU A 196 -9.53 26.86 59.84
C LEU A 196 -8.27 26.40 60.54
N THR A 197 -8.21 26.61 61.85
CA THR A 197 -7.28 25.90 62.73
C THR A 197 -8.14 25.01 63.64
N PHE A 198 -7.77 23.73 63.78
CA PHE A 198 -8.64 22.68 64.34
C PHE A 198 -9.25 23.01 65.72
N ASP A 199 -8.55 23.82 66.51
CA ASP A 199 -8.94 24.26 67.85
C ASP A 199 -9.88 25.49 67.89
N ARG A 200 -10.10 26.18 66.76
CA ARG A 200 -10.90 27.42 66.67
C ARG A 200 -11.83 27.40 65.46
N MET A 201 -13.11 27.15 65.69
CA MET A 201 -14.16 27.17 64.66
C MET A 201 -14.46 28.59 64.15
N PRO A 202 -14.74 28.84 62.84
CA PRO A 202 -15.10 30.17 62.36
C PRO A 202 -16.54 30.49 62.80
N PRO A 203 -16.95 31.76 62.81
CA PRO A 203 -18.33 32.14 63.09
C PRO A 203 -19.34 31.52 62.11
N ASP A 204 -18.89 31.09 60.94
CA ASP A 204 -19.73 30.56 59.86
C ASP A 204 -19.92 29.04 59.86
N VAL A 205 -19.23 28.28 60.73
CA VAL A 205 -19.38 26.82 60.85
C VAL A 205 -20.07 26.52 62.18
N GLN A 206 -21.15 25.75 62.11
CA GLN A 206 -21.93 25.40 63.29
C GLN A 206 -21.56 23.99 63.77
N ALA A 207 -21.11 23.87 65.02
CA ALA A 207 -20.89 22.56 65.67
C ALA A 207 -22.22 22.02 66.21
N LEU A 208 -22.64 20.85 65.74
CA LEU A 208 -23.92 20.20 66.01
C LEU A 208 -23.69 18.71 66.41
N GLY A 209 -24.75 18.01 66.81
CA GLY A 209 -24.66 16.61 67.23
C GLY A 209 -24.12 16.41 68.64
N GLU A 210 -23.76 15.17 68.96
CA GLU A 210 -23.29 14.75 70.28
C GLU A 210 -21.80 15.06 70.47
N THR A 211 -21.35 15.24 71.72
CA THR A 211 -19.92 15.39 72.01
C THR A 211 -19.24 14.04 71.90
N ASN A 212 -18.16 13.99 71.13
CA ASN A 212 -17.41 12.77 70.91
C ASN A 212 -16.63 12.35 72.17
N THR A 213 -16.64 11.05 72.49
CA THR A 213 -15.98 10.44 73.65
C THR A 213 -14.75 9.64 73.21
N ASP A 214 -13.77 9.42 74.09
CA ASP A 214 -12.50 8.71 73.79
C ASP A 214 -12.68 7.31 73.17
N PHE A 215 -13.82 6.66 73.43
CA PHE A 215 -14.12 5.34 72.88
C PHE A 215 -14.87 5.37 71.54
N SER A 216 -15.26 6.52 70.99
CA SER A 216 -16.15 6.59 69.82
C SER A 216 -15.41 7.00 68.55
N SER A 217 -15.31 6.08 67.58
CA SER A 217 -14.72 6.35 66.26
C SER A 217 -15.81 6.66 65.22
N TRP A 218 -16.10 7.93 64.96
CA TRP A 218 -17.17 8.31 64.03
C TRP A 218 -16.71 8.26 62.57
N ASN A 219 -16.88 7.11 61.95
CA ASN A 219 -16.20 6.79 60.69
C ASN A 219 -17.05 6.96 59.43
N GLY A 220 -18.35 7.21 59.55
CA GLY A 220 -19.29 7.25 58.42
C GLY A 220 -20.28 8.39 58.56
N LEU A 221 -20.53 9.08 57.46
CA LEU A 221 -21.46 10.20 57.35
C LEU A 221 -22.22 10.11 56.04
N SER A 222 -23.54 10.26 56.10
CA SER A 222 -24.38 10.36 54.91
C SER A 222 -25.62 11.20 55.22
N VAL A 223 -26.22 11.79 54.19
CA VAL A 223 -27.43 12.61 54.33
C VAL A 223 -28.52 12.01 53.45
N GLY A 224 -29.69 11.75 54.05
CA GLY A 224 -30.84 11.24 53.32
C GLY A 224 -31.55 12.34 52.52
N ASP A 225 -32.43 11.94 51.60
CA ASP A 225 -33.28 12.87 50.84
C ASP A 225 -34.27 13.66 51.74
N ASP A 226 -34.39 13.33 53.04
CA ASP A 226 -35.10 14.13 54.05
C ASP A 226 -34.29 15.32 54.55
N GLY A 227 -32.99 15.35 54.29
CA GLY A 227 -32.05 16.22 54.98
C GLY A 227 -31.69 15.74 56.38
N HIS A 228 -32.10 14.53 56.78
CA HIS A 228 -31.63 13.92 58.03
C HIS A 228 -30.18 13.46 57.85
N VAL A 229 -29.38 13.65 58.89
CA VAL A 229 -27.95 13.33 58.90
C VAL A 229 -27.74 12.02 59.64
N TYR A 230 -27.03 11.09 59.02
CA TYR A 230 -26.81 9.76 59.55
C TYR A 230 -25.32 9.56 59.78
N ILE A 231 -24.94 9.27 61.03
CA ILE A 231 -23.54 9.13 61.43
C ILE A 231 -23.34 7.79 62.11
N THR A 232 -22.27 7.09 61.77
CA THR A 232 -21.92 5.80 62.38
C THR A 232 -20.82 5.94 63.39
N SER A 233 -20.96 5.29 64.53
CA SER A 233 -19.87 5.10 65.48
C SER A 233 -19.33 3.68 65.38
N GLY A 234 -18.01 3.57 65.17
CA GLY A 234 -17.32 2.31 64.89
C GLY A 234 -17.08 1.46 66.15
N ALA A 235 -17.13 2.05 67.34
CA ALA A 235 -16.89 1.30 68.59
C ALA A 235 -18.15 0.68 69.18
N ASP A 236 -19.31 1.33 69.01
CA ASP A 236 -20.61 0.82 69.45
C ASP A 236 -21.47 0.29 68.30
N GLY A 237 -20.97 0.39 67.05
CA GLY A 237 -21.59 -0.10 65.81
C GLY A 237 -23.01 0.39 65.53
N LEU A 238 -23.38 1.54 66.10
CA LEU A 238 -24.70 2.16 65.95
C LEU A 238 -24.69 3.18 64.80
N VAL A 239 -25.82 3.27 64.09
CA VAL A 239 -26.11 4.39 63.18
C VAL A 239 -27.02 5.37 63.92
N ASN A 240 -26.53 6.58 64.15
CA ASN A 240 -27.31 7.66 64.77
C ASN A 240 -27.95 8.52 63.68
N GLU A 241 -29.27 8.67 63.76
CA GLU A 241 -30.06 9.57 62.92
C GLU A 241 -30.25 10.90 63.65
N LEU A 242 -29.83 11.98 63.01
CA LEU A 242 -29.92 13.36 63.47
C LEU A 242 -30.82 14.17 62.52
N SER A 243 -31.51 15.17 63.04
CA SER A 243 -32.23 16.15 62.20
C SER A 243 -31.23 16.99 61.39
N ALA A 244 -31.73 17.78 60.44
CA ALA A 244 -30.90 18.71 59.66
C ALA A 244 -30.20 19.78 60.53
N GLU A 245 -30.72 20.01 61.74
CA GLU A 245 -30.20 20.87 62.80
C GLU A 245 -29.26 20.13 63.77
N GLY A 246 -29.00 18.84 63.54
CA GLY A 246 -28.10 18.00 64.32
C GLY A 246 -28.65 17.60 65.69
N LEU A 247 -29.98 17.54 65.85
CA LEU A 247 -30.63 17.00 67.05
C LEU A 247 -30.83 15.48 66.92
N PRO A 248 -30.52 14.68 67.95
CA PRO A 248 -30.71 13.23 67.91
C PRO A 248 -32.20 12.87 67.76
N ILE A 249 -32.49 12.06 66.74
CA ILE A 249 -33.83 11.53 66.45
C ILE A 249 -33.95 10.11 67.01
N ARG A 250 -33.08 9.19 66.56
CA ARG A 250 -33.05 7.79 67.02
C ARG A 250 -31.75 7.08 66.65
N LYS A 251 -31.55 5.88 67.19
CA LYS A 251 -30.45 4.96 66.85
C LYS A 251 -30.99 3.77 66.05
N ILE A 252 -30.31 3.40 64.96
CA ILE A 252 -30.71 2.35 64.02
C ILE A 252 -29.75 1.16 64.11
N GLY A 253 -30.30 -0.05 64.26
CA GLY A 253 -29.58 -1.33 64.24
C GLY A 253 -29.15 -1.87 65.61
N LYS A 254 -28.75 -3.15 65.63
CA LYS A 254 -28.18 -3.85 66.80
C LYS A 254 -26.83 -4.43 66.40
N VAL A 255 -25.80 -4.20 67.23
CA VAL A 255 -24.47 -4.80 67.03
C VAL A 255 -24.49 -6.26 67.41
N GLY A 256 -23.86 -7.09 66.57
CA GLY A 256 -23.76 -8.53 66.79
C GLY A 256 -23.13 -9.25 65.62
N PHE A 257 -22.79 -10.52 65.86
CA PHE A 257 -22.24 -11.44 64.86
C PHE A 257 -23.31 -12.27 64.15
N GLU A 258 -24.59 -12.07 64.50
CA GLU A 258 -25.73 -12.75 63.89
C GLU A 258 -26.07 -12.16 62.51
N GLU A 259 -26.67 -12.98 61.65
CA GLU A 259 -27.13 -12.54 60.33
C GLU A 259 -28.19 -11.43 60.48
N GLY A 260 -27.91 -10.24 59.91
CA GLY A 260 -28.75 -9.05 60.06
C GLY A 260 -28.30 -8.07 61.15
N CYS A 261 -27.25 -8.38 61.92
CA CYS A 261 -26.62 -7.42 62.84
C CYS A 261 -25.55 -6.56 62.15
N LEU A 262 -25.36 -5.35 62.67
CA LEU A 262 -24.32 -4.42 62.20
C LEU A 262 -22.98 -4.79 62.86
N LEU A 263 -22.00 -5.25 62.09
CA LEU A 263 -20.60 -5.18 62.52
C LEU A 263 -20.12 -3.77 62.16
N ALA A 264 -19.72 -2.99 63.17
CA ALA A 264 -19.11 -1.66 63.09
C ALA A 264 -19.05 -1.08 61.65
N PRO A 265 -20.07 -0.32 61.22
CA PRO A 265 -20.11 0.22 59.87
C PRO A 265 -18.88 1.08 59.61
N SER A 266 -18.10 0.74 58.59
CA SER A 266 -17.02 1.62 58.14
C SER A 266 -17.51 2.65 57.12
N GLU A 267 -18.62 2.38 56.44
CA GLU A 267 -19.18 3.21 55.36
C GLU A 267 -20.72 3.16 55.34
N LEU A 268 -21.36 4.31 55.07
CA LEU A 268 -22.81 4.45 54.83
C LEU A 268 -23.06 5.03 53.44
N ALA A 269 -24.09 4.55 52.75
CA ALA A 269 -24.57 5.16 51.53
C ALA A 269 -26.11 5.14 51.47
N PHE A 270 -26.70 6.27 51.05
CA PHE A 270 -28.10 6.31 50.65
C PHE A 270 -28.22 5.95 49.17
N VAL A 271 -29.10 5.00 48.87
CA VAL A 271 -29.36 4.57 47.49
C VAL A 271 -30.84 4.77 47.17
N SER A 272 -31.14 5.55 46.12
CA SER A 272 -32.50 5.73 45.61
C SER A 272 -32.85 4.63 44.60
N LEU A 273 -33.34 3.49 45.10
CA LEU A 273 -33.79 2.39 44.24
C LEU A 273 -35.21 2.65 43.70
N GLY A 274 -35.28 3.34 42.55
CA GLY A 274 -36.51 3.45 41.75
C GLY A 274 -37.41 4.66 42.04
N ALA A 275 -38.48 4.79 41.25
CA ALA A 275 -39.35 5.97 41.20
C ALA A 275 -40.35 6.13 42.37
N ARG A 276 -40.35 5.20 43.35
CA ARG A 276 -41.22 5.27 44.54
C ARG A 276 -40.39 5.28 45.82
N ALA A 277 -40.02 6.48 46.26
CA ALA A 277 -39.90 7.01 47.63
C ALA A 277 -39.51 6.11 48.82
N ALA A 278 -38.83 4.98 48.63
CA ALA A 278 -38.14 4.31 49.72
C ALA A 278 -36.75 4.95 49.86
N ARG A 279 -36.57 5.81 50.88
CA ARG A 279 -35.25 6.26 51.33
C ARG A 279 -34.56 5.05 51.96
N LEU A 280 -33.60 4.47 51.24
CA LEU A 280 -32.96 3.22 51.63
C LEU A 280 -31.54 3.53 52.07
N LEU A 281 -31.30 3.33 53.36
CA LEU A 281 -29.95 3.38 53.93
C LEU A 281 -29.30 2.03 53.67
N THR A 282 -28.11 2.04 53.08
CA THR A 282 -27.30 0.83 52.88
C THR A 282 -26.04 0.93 53.73
N VAL A 283 -25.71 -0.16 54.42
CA VAL A 283 -24.55 -0.25 55.31
C VAL A 283 -23.64 -1.39 54.86
N ALA A 284 -22.35 -1.10 54.70
CA ALA A 284 -21.33 -2.11 54.39
C ALA A 284 -20.67 -2.61 55.68
N SER A 285 -20.52 -3.93 55.81
CA SER A 285 -19.95 -4.59 56.98
C SER A 285 -18.59 -5.23 56.68
N PRO A 286 -17.50 -4.86 57.39
CA PRO A 286 -16.16 -5.41 57.15
C PRO A 286 -16.00 -6.91 57.43
N GLY A 287 -16.78 -7.48 58.37
CA GLY A 287 -16.56 -8.86 58.84
C GLY A 287 -17.34 -9.94 58.10
N ASN A 288 -18.55 -9.64 57.59
CA ASN A 288 -19.34 -10.57 56.78
C ASN A 288 -19.42 -10.16 55.30
N ARG A 289 -18.86 -8.98 54.95
CA ARG A 289 -18.78 -8.45 53.58
C ARG A 289 -20.12 -8.42 52.84
N THR A 290 -21.16 -8.06 53.59
CA THR A 290 -22.54 -7.92 53.13
C THR A 290 -22.98 -6.47 53.18
N TRP A 291 -23.80 -6.06 52.21
CA TRP A 291 -24.54 -4.81 52.28
C TRP A 291 -25.91 -5.08 52.86
N VAL A 292 -26.26 -4.35 53.91
CA VAL A 292 -27.58 -4.45 54.52
C VAL A 292 -28.38 -3.21 54.16
N GLN A 293 -29.55 -3.43 53.59
CA GLN A 293 -30.50 -2.38 53.24
C GLN A 293 -31.53 -2.24 54.35
N TYR A 294 -31.73 -0.99 54.78
CA TYR A 294 -32.69 -0.60 55.79
C TYR A 294 -33.78 0.26 55.16
N ALA A 295 -35.04 -0.03 55.49
CA ALA A 295 -36.14 0.89 55.26
C ALA A 295 -35.98 2.14 56.13
N ALA A 296 -36.69 3.21 55.77
CA ALA A 296 -36.74 4.46 56.53
C ALA A 296 -37.26 4.31 57.97
N ASN A 297 -37.79 3.15 58.38
CA ASN A 297 -38.16 2.86 59.76
C ASN A 297 -37.07 2.11 60.56
N GLY A 298 -35.91 1.83 59.95
CA GLY A 298 -34.79 1.11 60.55
C GLY A 298 -34.90 -0.41 60.45
N ASN A 299 -35.92 -0.97 59.80
CA ASN A 299 -36.03 -2.41 59.59
C ASN A 299 -35.17 -2.86 58.41
N VAL A 300 -34.50 -4.01 58.57
CA VAL A 300 -33.78 -4.67 57.47
C VAL A 300 -34.79 -5.10 56.40
N THR A 301 -34.61 -4.64 55.17
CA THR A 301 -35.44 -5.04 54.02
C THR A 301 -34.75 -6.04 53.13
N ARG A 302 -33.42 -5.96 53.02
CA ARG A 302 -32.64 -6.81 52.13
C ARG A 302 -31.20 -6.93 52.63
N VAL A 303 -30.61 -8.11 52.52
CA VAL A 303 -29.17 -8.34 52.70
C VAL A 303 -28.60 -8.78 51.36
N LEU A 304 -27.62 -8.06 50.85
CA LEU A 304 -26.87 -8.40 49.65
C LEU A 304 -25.52 -8.98 50.06
N SER A 305 -25.24 -10.21 49.62
CA SER A 305 -23.97 -10.89 49.83
C SER A 305 -23.30 -11.19 48.48
N PRO A 306 -22.98 -10.18 47.65
CA PRO A 306 -22.51 -10.42 46.29
C PRO A 306 -21.16 -11.13 46.21
N LEU A 307 -20.42 -11.24 47.33
CA LEU A 307 -19.21 -12.04 47.44
C LEU A 307 -19.47 -13.54 47.67
N LYS A 308 -20.71 -13.98 47.92
CA LYS A 308 -21.02 -15.41 48.16
C LYS A 308 -21.32 -16.18 46.87
N ASP A 309 -21.85 -15.53 45.84
CA ASP A 309 -22.29 -16.19 44.59
C ASP A 309 -21.80 -15.39 43.35
N GLY A 310 -20.83 -15.92 42.60
CA GLY A 310 -20.48 -15.44 41.25
C GLY A 310 -19.37 -14.36 41.13
N TYR A 311 -19.03 -13.63 42.20
CA TYR A 311 -17.90 -12.69 42.17
C TYR A 311 -16.55 -13.40 42.32
N ALA A 312 -15.58 -13.06 41.46
CA ALA A 312 -14.30 -13.76 41.38
C ALA A 312 -13.40 -13.59 42.63
N PHE A 313 -13.63 -12.56 43.46
CA PHE A 313 -12.79 -12.23 44.61
C PHE A 313 -13.63 -12.13 45.90
N PRO A 314 -14.09 -13.26 46.46
CA PRO A 314 -15.03 -13.29 47.59
C PRO A 314 -14.48 -12.67 48.89
N ASP A 315 -13.18 -12.37 48.92
CA ASP A 315 -12.48 -11.86 50.10
C ASP A 315 -12.20 -10.34 50.11
N ALA A 316 -12.72 -9.59 49.14
CA ALA A 316 -12.36 -8.19 48.94
C ALA A 316 -13.28 -7.18 49.63
N PHE A 317 -12.73 -6.02 50.00
CA PHE A 317 -13.50 -4.89 50.49
C PHE A 317 -14.05 -4.10 49.31
N VAL A 318 -15.38 -4.08 49.18
CA VAL A 318 -16.09 -3.29 48.18
C VAL A 318 -16.77 -2.13 48.91
N GLY A 319 -16.55 -0.90 48.45
CA GLY A 319 -17.04 0.30 49.13
C GLY A 319 -18.53 0.59 48.89
N PRO A 320 -18.97 1.86 48.98
CA PRO A 320 -20.37 2.24 48.77
C PRO A 320 -20.85 1.93 47.34
N ILE A 321 -22.16 1.64 47.23
CA ILE A 321 -22.87 1.44 45.97
C ILE A 321 -23.46 2.77 45.53
N TYR A 322 -23.20 3.14 44.28
CA TYR A 322 -23.77 4.30 43.62
C TYR A 322 -24.69 3.88 42.48
N THR A 323 -25.69 4.70 42.16
CA THR A 323 -26.50 4.51 40.94
C THR A 323 -26.05 5.51 39.88
N VAL A 324 -25.61 5.01 38.73
CA VAL A 324 -25.02 5.82 37.65
C VAL A 324 -25.80 5.63 36.35
N GLY A 325 -25.83 6.68 35.52
CA GLY A 325 -26.47 6.67 34.21
C GLY A 325 -27.99 6.81 34.23
N SER A 326 -28.56 7.02 33.04
CA SER A 326 -30.00 7.25 32.83
C SER A 326 -30.89 6.09 33.31
N HIS A 327 -30.37 4.86 33.31
CA HIS A 327 -31.04 3.66 33.80
C HIS A 327 -30.82 3.37 35.29
N ARG A 328 -30.09 4.25 36.02
CA ARG A 328 -29.77 4.11 37.45
C ARG A 328 -29.17 2.75 37.80
N VAL A 329 -28.14 2.36 37.06
CA VAL A 329 -27.48 1.07 37.24
C VAL A 329 -26.67 1.10 38.55
N PRO A 330 -26.88 0.16 39.48
CA PRO A 330 -26.12 0.10 40.73
C PRO A 330 -24.70 -0.43 40.48
N CYS A 331 -23.70 0.35 40.84
CA CYS A 331 -22.28 0.07 40.63
C CYS A 331 -21.48 0.32 41.91
N ALA A 332 -20.41 -0.45 42.10
CA ALA A 332 -19.44 -0.24 43.16
C ALA A 332 -18.02 -0.47 42.62
N PHE A 333 -16.99 -0.05 43.36
CA PHE A 333 -15.61 -0.27 42.95
C PHE A 333 -14.86 -1.06 44.03
N ASP A 334 -14.17 -2.10 43.60
CA ASP A 334 -13.25 -2.89 44.41
C ASP A 334 -11.85 -2.29 44.25
N LEU A 335 -11.43 -1.51 45.24
CA LEU A 335 -10.13 -0.85 45.24
C LEU A 335 -8.97 -1.86 45.35
N ALA A 336 -9.18 -3.01 46.01
CA ALA A 336 -8.15 -4.02 46.20
C ALA A 336 -7.85 -4.76 44.89
N ASN A 337 -8.89 -5.13 44.16
CA ASN A 337 -8.78 -5.84 42.87
C ASN A 337 -8.82 -4.91 41.65
N LYS A 338 -8.86 -3.59 41.87
CA LYS A 338 -8.85 -2.56 40.82
C LYS A 338 -9.95 -2.77 39.78
N THR A 339 -11.13 -3.13 40.25
CA THR A 339 -12.22 -3.60 39.39
C THR A 339 -13.52 -2.89 39.73
N MET A 340 -14.20 -2.37 38.71
CA MET A 340 -15.56 -1.87 38.86
C MET A 340 -16.55 -3.03 38.75
N MET A 341 -17.51 -3.06 39.66
CA MET A 341 -18.56 -4.06 39.74
C MET A 341 -19.91 -3.44 39.40
N VAL A 342 -20.60 -4.00 38.42
CA VAL A 342 -21.98 -3.67 38.08
C VAL A 342 -22.89 -4.73 38.71
N ILE A 343 -23.83 -4.29 39.55
CA ILE A 343 -24.68 -5.15 40.37
C ILE A 343 -25.95 -5.50 39.57
N ASP A 344 -25.80 -6.37 38.57
CA ASP A 344 -26.88 -6.97 37.79
C ASP A 344 -27.19 -8.42 38.25
N ARG A 345 -27.86 -9.25 37.43
CA ARG A 345 -28.16 -10.65 37.79
C ARG A 345 -26.91 -11.56 37.83
N ASP A 346 -25.88 -11.23 37.06
CA ASP A 346 -24.69 -12.06 36.84
C ASP A 346 -23.40 -11.40 37.39
N TYR A 347 -23.51 -10.21 37.99
CA TYR A 347 -22.42 -9.45 38.61
C TYR A 347 -21.27 -9.16 37.64
N THR A 348 -21.54 -8.38 36.59
CA THR A 348 -20.52 -8.03 35.59
C THR A 348 -19.40 -7.16 36.16
N THR A 349 -18.15 -7.54 35.90
CA THR A 349 -16.95 -6.84 36.40
C THR A 349 -16.10 -6.27 35.27
N MET A 350 -15.57 -5.07 35.47
CA MET A 350 -14.72 -4.36 34.51
C MET A 350 -13.44 -3.86 35.17
N SER A 351 -12.29 -4.34 34.70
CA SER A 351 -10.96 -3.93 35.19
C SER A 351 -10.22 -3.00 34.23
N THR A 352 -10.82 -2.68 33.09
CA THR A 352 -10.23 -1.84 32.04
C THR A 352 -11.22 -0.80 31.54
N TYR A 353 -10.69 0.30 31.02
CA TYR A 353 -11.44 1.36 30.35
C TYR A 353 -10.79 1.72 29.01
N TRP A 354 -11.58 2.29 28.10
CA TRP A 354 -11.10 2.75 26.80
C TRP A 354 -10.43 4.12 26.89
N VAL A 355 -9.22 4.21 26.31
CA VAL A 355 -8.50 5.47 26.10
C VAL A 355 -8.35 5.76 24.63
N THR A 356 -8.61 7.01 24.23
CA THR A 356 -8.41 7.50 22.87
C THR A 356 -7.13 8.34 22.79
N HIS A 357 -6.10 7.86 22.08
CA HIS A 357 -4.79 8.54 22.01
C HIS A 357 -4.64 9.44 20.78
N TYR A 358 -4.87 10.76 20.94
CA TYR A 358 -4.79 11.72 19.83
C TYR A 358 -3.37 11.99 19.30
N GLY A 359 -2.30 11.83 20.10
CA GLY A 359 -0.91 12.09 19.69
C GLY A 359 -0.30 11.05 18.74
N ARG A 360 -0.66 9.76 18.90
CA ARG A 360 -0.21 8.66 18.02
C ARG A 360 -0.69 8.84 16.57
N SER A 361 -1.80 9.55 16.39
CA SER A 361 -2.35 9.97 15.11
C SER A 361 -1.39 10.85 14.32
N GLY A 362 -0.67 11.76 14.98
CA GLY A 362 0.27 12.67 14.32
C GLY A 362 1.46 11.93 13.71
N LEU A 363 2.02 10.97 14.44
CA LEU A 363 3.18 10.19 13.99
C LEU A 363 2.85 9.27 12.81
N LEU A 364 1.70 8.58 12.84
CA LEU A 364 1.26 7.72 11.74
C LEU A 364 0.90 8.53 10.49
N VAL A 365 0.30 9.71 10.66
CA VAL A 365 0.07 10.66 9.57
C VAL A 365 1.39 11.20 9.01
N LEU A 366 2.37 11.50 9.87
CA LEU A 366 3.72 11.90 9.45
C LEU A 366 4.45 10.78 8.72
N LEU A 367 4.31 9.52 9.14
CA LEU A 367 4.92 8.35 8.50
C LEU A 367 4.27 8.06 7.14
N ALA A 368 2.95 8.17 7.05
CA ALA A 368 2.21 8.10 5.79
C ALA A 368 2.58 9.26 4.85
N ALA A 369 2.76 10.48 5.38
CA ALA A 369 3.26 11.62 4.63
C ALA A 369 4.70 11.40 4.16
N ALA A 370 5.58 10.85 4.99
CA ALA A 370 6.96 10.52 4.63
C ALA A 370 7.03 9.44 3.54
N LEU A 371 6.22 8.37 3.64
CA LEU A 371 6.07 7.36 2.59
C LEU A 371 5.55 7.96 1.29
N SER A 372 4.62 8.91 1.37
CA SER A 372 4.10 9.66 0.22
C SER A 372 5.17 10.57 -0.40
N VAL A 373 6.01 11.23 0.41
CA VAL A 373 7.15 12.03 -0.05
C VAL A 373 8.20 11.15 -0.70
N ILE A 374 8.52 9.98 -0.15
CA ILE A 374 9.43 9.00 -0.75
C ILE A 374 8.90 8.54 -2.13
N ALA A 375 7.60 8.31 -2.26
CA ALA A 375 6.95 7.97 -3.54
C ALA A 375 7.11 9.10 -4.58
N ILE A 376 7.09 10.36 -4.14
CA ILE A 376 7.28 11.56 -4.98
C ILE A 376 8.76 11.77 -5.36
N VAL A 377 9.71 11.46 -4.47
CA VAL A 377 11.16 11.67 -4.67
C VAL A 377 11.84 10.51 -5.42
N LEU A 378 11.24 9.32 -5.44
CA LEU A 378 11.72 8.10 -6.12
C LEU A 378 12.24 8.32 -7.58
N PRO A 379 11.63 9.18 -8.43
CA PRO A 379 12.12 9.47 -9.78
C PRO A 379 13.50 10.15 -9.80
N ARG A 380 13.86 10.94 -8.78
CA ARG A 380 15.18 11.60 -8.67
C ARG A 380 16.26 10.62 -8.21
N LEU A 381 15.97 9.77 -7.23
CA LEU A 381 16.84 8.66 -6.78
C LEU A 381 17.13 7.67 -7.91
N ARG A 382 16.20 7.49 -8.84
CA ARG A 382 16.34 6.61 -10.02
C ARG A 382 17.53 6.98 -10.93
N ARG A 383 17.96 8.25 -10.97
CA ARG A 383 19.16 8.68 -11.72
C ARG A 383 20.44 8.19 -11.06
N PHE A 384 20.50 8.28 -9.74
CA PHE A 384 21.64 7.82 -8.94
C PHE A 384 21.81 6.29 -9.02
N PHE A 385 20.72 5.53 -8.84
CA PHE A 385 20.74 4.07 -8.95
C PHE A 385 20.91 3.52 -10.37
N ARG A 386 20.91 4.37 -11.40
CA ARG A 386 21.14 3.96 -12.80
C ARG A 386 22.58 3.50 -13.05
N HIS A 387 23.53 3.93 -12.21
CA HIS A 387 24.94 3.57 -12.33
C HIS A 387 25.32 2.25 -11.62
N LEU A 388 24.48 1.74 -10.72
CA LEU A 388 24.69 0.45 -10.04
C LEU A 388 24.19 -0.72 -10.90
N ARG A 389 25.05 -1.68 -11.25
CA ARG A 389 24.75 -2.85 -12.12
C ARG A 389 24.01 -4.01 -11.43
N PHE A 390 23.18 -3.73 -10.42
CA PHE A 390 22.41 -4.76 -9.71
C PHE A 390 20.98 -4.94 -10.28
N PRO A 391 20.37 -6.13 -10.12
CA PRO A 391 18.96 -6.35 -10.45
C PRO A 391 18.03 -5.34 -9.74
N PHE A 392 16.95 -4.94 -10.42
CA PHE A 392 16.01 -3.93 -9.91
C PHE A 392 15.47 -4.25 -8.50
N PHE A 393 15.18 -5.53 -8.24
CA PHE A 393 14.66 -5.99 -6.96
C PHE A 393 15.66 -5.77 -5.81
N LEU A 394 16.96 -5.99 -6.06
CA LEU A 394 18.03 -5.77 -5.07
C LEU A 394 18.18 -4.29 -4.72
N LYS A 395 17.93 -3.39 -5.69
CA LYS A 395 17.98 -1.94 -5.48
C LYS A 395 16.81 -1.45 -4.61
N LEU A 396 15.62 -2.02 -4.81
CA LEU A 396 14.46 -1.70 -3.99
C LEU A 396 14.73 -2.09 -2.52
N LEU A 397 15.35 -3.24 -2.32
CA LEU A 397 15.61 -3.78 -0.99
C LEU A 397 16.70 -3.01 -0.21
N LEU A 398 17.73 -2.50 -0.89
CA LEU A 398 18.73 -1.60 -0.31
C LEU A 398 18.12 -0.31 0.28
N LEU A 399 16.92 0.07 -0.17
CA LEU A 399 16.18 1.21 0.39
C LEU A 399 15.37 0.80 1.63
N PHE A 400 14.75 -0.39 1.62
CA PHE A 400 13.81 -0.81 2.66
C PHE A 400 14.47 -1.47 3.87
N ILE A 401 15.55 -2.25 3.70
CA ILE A 401 16.22 -2.90 4.84
C ILE A 401 16.74 -1.88 5.86
N PRO A 402 17.47 -0.80 5.47
CA PRO A 402 17.96 0.16 6.45
C PRO A 402 16.83 0.85 7.21
N LEU A 403 15.72 1.14 6.54
CA LEU A 403 14.54 1.74 7.17
C LEU A 403 13.89 0.80 8.19
N LEU A 404 13.77 -0.48 7.84
CA LEU A 404 13.18 -1.51 8.71
C LEU A 404 14.07 -1.78 9.92
N VAL A 405 15.39 -1.84 9.72
CA VAL A 405 16.37 -1.96 10.82
C VAL A 405 16.34 -0.72 11.71
N ALA A 406 16.35 0.49 11.15
CA ALA A 406 16.26 1.72 11.94
C ALA A 406 14.97 1.78 12.76
N SER A 407 13.83 1.41 12.17
CA SER A 407 12.55 1.33 12.88
C SER A 407 12.58 0.31 14.02
N ALA A 408 13.18 -0.87 13.80
CA ALA A 408 13.27 -1.91 14.82
C ALA A 408 14.18 -1.50 16.00
N LEU A 409 15.29 -0.80 15.71
CA LEU A 409 16.18 -0.27 16.74
C LEU A 409 15.50 0.80 17.60
N VAL A 410 14.77 1.74 16.98
CA VAL A 410 14.05 2.80 17.71
C VAL A 410 12.95 2.22 18.61
N VAL A 411 12.19 1.24 18.12
CA VAL A 411 11.18 0.56 18.94
C VAL A 411 11.82 -0.24 20.07
N GLY A 412 12.96 -0.90 19.80
CA GLY A 412 13.72 -1.63 20.80
C GLY A 412 14.20 -0.73 21.94
N ASP A 413 14.78 0.42 21.64
CA ASP A 413 15.22 1.40 22.66
C ASP A 413 14.04 1.98 23.44
N TRP A 414 12.89 2.24 22.80
CA TRP A 414 11.71 2.75 23.50
C TRP A 414 11.12 1.74 24.50
N VAL A 415 10.97 0.47 24.08
CA VAL A 415 10.51 -0.61 24.98
C VAL A 415 11.48 -0.82 26.15
N LYS A 416 12.77 -0.56 25.91
CA LYS A 416 13.83 -0.71 26.90
C LYS A 416 13.71 0.30 28.04
N ASP A 417 13.44 1.57 27.71
CA ASP A 417 13.33 2.63 28.71
C ASP A 417 12.06 2.45 29.57
N ASP A 418 10.92 2.13 28.94
CA ASP A 418 9.63 1.93 29.62
C ASP A 418 9.67 0.76 30.62
N LEU A 419 10.29 -0.36 30.24
CA LEU A 419 10.41 -1.54 31.10
C LEU A 419 11.35 -1.32 32.30
N SER A 420 12.35 -0.45 32.16
CA SER A 420 13.30 -0.15 33.24
C SER A 420 12.63 0.62 34.38
N ASP A 421 11.78 1.59 34.04
CA ASP A 421 11.07 2.41 35.02
C ASP A 421 10.00 1.57 35.76
N ASP A 422 9.25 0.73 35.04
CA ASP A 422 8.25 -0.17 35.62
C ASP A 422 8.86 -1.15 36.63
N LEU A 423 10.04 -1.72 36.33
CA LEU A 423 10.73 -2.66 37.22
C LEU A 423 11.25 -1.98 38.49
N LEU A 424 11.71 -0.72 38.40
CA LEU A 424 12.18 0.04 39.55
C LEU A 424 11.02 0.36 40.51
N ASP A 425 9.88 0.78 39.97
CA ASP A 425 8.67 1.05 40.73
C ASP A 425 8.14 -0.20 41.44
N GLU A 426 8.20 -1.36 40.78
CA GLU A 426 7.85 -2.63 41.39
C GLU A 426 8.80 -2.98 42.58
N TYR A 427 10.10 -2.71 42.44
CA TYR A 427 11.08 -2.94 43.51
C TYR A 427 10.81 -2.04 44.73
N VAL A 428 10.47 -0.78 44.51
CA VAL A 428 10.09 0.16 45.57
C VAL A 428 8.81 -0.32 46.27
N LEU A 429 7.77 -0.70 45.52
CA LEU A 429 6.48 -1.11 46.08
C LEU A 429 6.59 -2.39 46.92
N ARG A 430 7.30 -3.41 46.41
CA ARG A 430 7.54 -4.67 47.14
C ARG A 430 8.37 -4.44 48.40
N SER A 431 9.40 -3.59 48.32
CA SER A 431 10.25 -3.28 49.47
C SER A 431 9.51 -2.44 50.52
N ALA A 432 8.67 -1.50 50.10
CA ALA A 432 7.80 -0.72 50.99
C ALA A 432 6.81 -1.61 51.75
N SER A 433 6.16 -2.54 51.05
CA SER A 433 5.20 -3.47 51.65
C SER A 433 5.86 -4.38 52.69
N LEU A 434 7.05 -4.89 52.37
CA LEU A 434 7.83 -5.73 53.29
C LEU A 434 8.36 -4.93 54.48
N ALA A 435 8.90 -3.73 54.25
CA ALA A 435 9.40 -2.86 55.31
C ALA A 435 8.29 -2.48 56.29
N TRP A 436 7.08 -2.19 55.78
CA TRP A 436 5.92 -1.90 56.61
C TRP A 436 5.49 -3.11 57.45
N ALA A 437 5.43 -4.30 56.86
CA ALA A 437 5.10 -5.53 57.59
C ALA A 437 6.13 -5.85 58.69
N VAL A 438 7.41 -5.63 58.39
CA VAL A 438 8.51 -5.78 59.35
C VAL A 438 8.41 -4.76 60.48
N ALA A 439 8.23 -3.48 60.15
CA ALA A 439 8.16 -2.39 61.12
C ALA A 439 7.02 -2.61 62.12
N ASN A 440 5.85 -3.05 61.66
CA ASN A 440 4.70 -3.34 62.53
C ASN A 440 4.84 -4.61 63.37
N SER A 441 5.79 -5.49 63.03
CA SER A 441 6.09 -6.69 63.80
C SER A 441 7.15 -6.45 64.88
N LEU A 442 7.88 -5.34 64.80
CA LEU A 442 8.93 -4.99 65.76
C LEU A 442 8.34 -4.36 67.03
N SER A 443 8.75 -4.86 68.19
CA SER A 443 8.44 -4.22 69.47
C SER A 443 9.41 -3.07 69.73
N LEU A 444 8.89 -1.85 69.82
CA LEU A 444 9.68 -0.66 70.15
C LEU A 444 10.40 -0.82 71.49
N GLU A 445 9.73 -1.40 72.48
CA GLU A 445 10.29 -1.66 73.82
C GLU A 445 11.46 -2.66 73.77
N GLU A 446 11.40 -3.65 72.88
CA GLU A 446 12.50 -4.60 72.68
C GLU A 446 13.70 -3.94 71.98
N LEU A 447 13.46 -3.07 70.98
CA LEU A 447 14.51 -2.32 70.29
C LEU A 447 15.20 -1.31 71.20
N GLU A 448 14.45 -0.67 72.09
CA GLU A 448 15.00 0.28 73.08
C GLU A 448 15.85 -0.41 74.15
N ARG A 449 15.71 -1.72 74.36
CA ARG A 449 16.57 -2.50 75.26
C ARG A 449 17.91 -2.89 74.66
N ILE A 450 18.11 -2.70 73.35
CA ILE A 450 19.38 -2.96 72.66
C ILE A 450 20.08 -1.60 72.53
N GLN A 451 20.99 -1.26 73.44
CA GLN A 451 21.70 0.03 73.48
C GLN A 451 23.23 -0.08 73.55
N ALA A 452 23.77 -1.24 73.89
CA ALA A 452 25.20 -1.43 74.07
C ALA A 452 25.73 -2.65 73.29
N PRO A 453 27.02 -2.67 72.90
CA PRO A 453 27.61 -3.78 72.15
C PRO A 453 27.40 -5.16 72.79
N GLU A 454 27.34 -5.22 74.12
CA GLU A 454 27.13 -6.43 74.92
C GLU A 454 25.72 -7.02 74.74
N ASP A 455 24.74 -6.22 74.31
CA ASP A 455 23.36 -6.65 74.10
C ASP A 455 23.20 -7.60 72.90
N ARG A 456 24.24 -7.77 72.08
CA ARG A 456 24.30 -8.76 71.00
C ARG A 456 24.06 -10.19 71.49
N GLU A 457 24.48 -10.50 72.71
CA GLU A 457 24.28 -11.82 73.34
C GLU A 457 22.94 -11.93 74.09
N SER A 458 22.13 -10.86 74.08
CA SER A 458 20.83 -10.86 74.75
C SER A 458 19.80 -11.71 74.00
N LYS A 459 18.88 -12.31 74.76
CA LYS A 459 17.71 -13.03 74.21
C LYS A 459 16.79 -12.11 73.40
N VAL A 460 16.84 -10.80 73.64
CA VAL A 460 16.04 -9.79 72.94
C VAL A 460 16.61 -9.57 71.54
N TYR A 461 17.93 -9.36 71.43
CA TYR A 461 18.62 -9.29 70.15
C TYR A 461 18.38 -10.54 69.30
N GLU A 462 18.55 -11.72 69.89
CA GLU A 462 18.40 -13.00 69.18
C GLU A 462 16.96 -13.20 68.65
N ARG A 463 15.96 -12.70 69.38
CA ARG A 463 14.54 -12.74 68.97
C ARG A 463 14.28 -11.79 67.80
N VAL A 464 14.71 -10.54 67.91
CA VAL A 464 14.56 -9.53 66.85
C VAL A 464 15.28 -9.98 65.58
N PHE A 465 16.51 -10.49 65.71
CA PHE A 465 17.28 -11.06 64.60
C PHE A 465 16.52 -12.22 63.94
N ARG A 466 16.10 -13.24 64.71
CA ARG A 466 15.37 -14.41 64.17
C ARG A 466 14.02 -14.03 63.54
N MET A 467 13.36 -12.99 64.03
CA MET A 467 12.11 -12.50 63.45
C MET A 467 12.35 -11.83 62.09
N LEU A 468 13.31 -10.91 62.02
CA LEU A 468 13.68 -10.23 60.78
C LEU A 468 14.21 -11.21 59.73
N ASP A 469 15.07 -12.15 60.16
CA ASP A 469 15.58 -13.23 59.31
C ASP A 469 14.44 -14.07 58.73
N ARG A 470 13.41 -14.42 59.52
CA ARG A 470 12.24 -15.17 59.00
C ARG A 470 11.32 -14.35 58.09
N LEU A 471 11.12 -13.08 58.39
CA LEU A 471 10.20 -12.21 57.64
C LEU A 471 10.81 -11.77 56.31
N VAL A 472 12.12 -11.58 56.26
CA VAL A 472 12.83 -11.05 55.09
C VAL A 472 13.61 -12.14 54.35
N ASP A 473 14.36 -12.98 55.06
CA ASP A 473 15.15 -14.07 54.47
C ASP A 473 14.34 -15.38 54.43
N THR A 474 13.51 -15.49 53.40
CA THR A 474 12.89 -16.77 53.04
C THR A 474 13.92 -17.61 52.30
N LYS A 475 14.70 -18.42 53.04
CA LYS A 475 15.68 -19.35 52.47
C LYS A 475 15.10 -20.06 51.23
N ASN A 476 15.67 -19.75 50.05
CA ASN A 476 15.37 -20.29 48.71
C ASN A 476 14.44 -19.47 47.78
N VAL A 477 14.24 -18.17 47.98
CA VAL A 477 13.61 -17.32 46.95
C VAL A 477 14.65 -16.44 46.27
N ASP A 478 14.96 -16.75 45.00
CA ASP A 478 15.80 -15.89 44.16
C ASP A 478 15.23 -14.47 44.10
N GLY A 479 16.02 -13.46 44.47
CA GLY A 479 15.64 -12.05 44.45
C GLY A 479 15.04 -11.50 45.74
N ALA A 480 15.04 -12.24 46.86
CA ALA A 480 14.70 -11.70 48.18
C ALA A 480 15.67 -10.57 48.59
N PRO A 481 15.19 -9.47 49.22
CA PRO A 481 16.06 -8.41 49.69
C PRO A 481 16.91 -8.91 50.85
N LYS A 482 18.19 -8.51 50.87
CA LYS A 482 18.98 -8.56 52.09
C LYS A 482 18.55 -7.41 53.01
N TRP A 483 18.81 -7.54 54.30
CA TRP A 483 18.40 -6.53 55.27
C TRP A 483 19.50 -6.18 56.25
N ILE A 484 19.57 -4.91 56.62
CA ILE A 484 20.36 -4.40 57.75
C ILE A 484 19.44 -3.51 58.57
N LEU A 485 19.46 -3.65 59.89
CA LEU A 485 18.77 -2.73 60.77
C LEU A 485 19.81 -1.82 61.42
N HIS A 486 20.05 -0.64 60.85
CA HIS A 486 21.02 0.32 61.37
C HIS A 486 20.55 0.94 62.66
N LYS A 487 21.42 1.06 63.65
CA LYS A 487 21.13 1.83 64.86
C LYS A 487 21.38 3.30 64.57
N ILE A 488 20.50 4.17 65.03
CA ILE A 488 20.71 5.61 65.00
C ILE A 488 20.96 6.13 66.41
N HIS A 489 22.03 6.88 66.57
CA HIS A 489 22.37 7.58 67.82
C HIS A 489 22.93 8.95 67.49
N GLU A 490 22.42 10.00 68.15
CA GLU A 490 22.78 11.40 67.87
C GLU A 490 22.71 11.78 66.36
N GLY A 491 21.72 11.23 65.65
CA GLY A 491 21.51 11.51 64.22
C GLY A 491 22.59 10.93 63.29
N ARG A 492 23.37 9.94 63.75
CA ARG A 492 24.37 9.23 62.94
C ARG A 492 24.02 7.76 62.84
N PHE A 493 24.43 7.14 61.73
CA PHE A 493 24.32 5.70 61.54
C PHE A 493 25.38 4.97 62.35
N TYR A 494 24.98 3.87 62.96
CA TYR A 494 25.82 2.91 63.63
C TYR A 494 25.48 1.52 63.11
N TYR A 495 26.48 0.64 63.06
CA TYR A 495 26.24 -0.76 62.73
C TYR A 495 25.24 -1.35 63.73
N GLY A 496 24.11 -1.83 63.23
CA GLY A 496 23.06 -2.40 64.05
C GLY A 496 22.93 -3.92 63.85
N ILE A 497 21.73 -4.41 63.56
CA ILE A 497 21.43 -5.84 63.47
C ILE A 497 21.69 -6.33 62.03
N ASN A 498 22.29 -7.52 61.90
CA ASN A 498 22.69 -8.18 60.65
C ASN A 498 23.89 -7.58 59.88
N VAL A 499 24.93 -7.16 60.62
CA VAL A 499 26.21 -6.74 60.04
C VAL A 499 27.31 -7.77 60.35
N TRP A 500 27.93 -8.34 59.31
CA TRP A 500 28.98 -9.38 59.45
C TRP A 500 30.37 -8.84 59.79
N ARG A 501 30.61 -7.53 59.64
CA ARG A 501 31.90 -6.86 59.91
C ARG A 501 31.69 -5.67 60.83
N GLY A 502 32.00 -5.84 62.11
CA GLY A 502 32.00 -4.75 63.10
C GLY A 502 31.34 -5.16 64.43
N PRO A 503 31.78 -4.57 65.55
CA PRO A 503 30.96 -4.48 66.76
C PRO A 503 29.66 -3.73 66.45
N ILE A 504 28.56 -4.17 67.05
CA ILE A 504 27.32 -3.38 67.06
C ILE A 504 27.65 -2.06 67.78
N PHE A 505 27.06 -0.95 67.34
CA PHE A 505 27.32 0.40 67.87
C PHE A 505 28.69 1.02 67.54
N GLU A 506 29.37 0.54 66.49
CA GLU A 506 30.43 1.34 65.85
C GLU A 506 29.84 2.34 64.84
N PRO A 507 30.36 3.58 64.74
CA PRO A 507 29.88 4.57 63.78
C PRO A 507 30.01 4.08 62.34
N PHE A 508 28.89 4.03 61.62
CA PHE A 508 28.85 3.77 60.19
C PHE A 508 28.94 5.09 59.42
N ILE A 509 30.09 5.33 58.79
CA ILE A 509 30.30 6.53 57.97
C ILE A 509 29.61 6.30 56.62
N VAL A 510 28.45 6.93 56.46
CA VAL A 510 27.73 6.95 55.18
C VAL A 510 28.52 7.79 54.16
N PRO A 511 28.86 7.23 52.98
CA PRO A 511 29.46 7.99 51.89
C PRO A 511 28.57 9.16 51.42
N ARG A 512 29.19 10.31 51.12
CA ARG A 512 28.47 11.56 50.76
C ARG A 512 27.65 11.48 49.47
N ASP A 513 27.96 10.52 48.61
CA ASP A 513 27.28 10.21 47.36
C ASP A 513 26.02 9.34 47.54
N ARG A 514 25.64 9.03 48.79
CA ARG A 514 24.41 8.30 49.12
C ARG A 514 23.39 9.21 49.83
N PRO A 515 22.77 10.17 49.11
CA PRO A 515 21.88 11.16 49.72
C PRO A 515 20.69 10.52 50.44
N MET A 516 20.21 9.36 49.97
CA MET A 516 19.08 8.63 50.57
C MET A 516 19.28 8.29 52.05
N PHE A 517 20.51 8.04 52.51
CA PHE A 517 20.82 7.74 53.91
C PHE A 517 20.75 9.00 54.78
N PHE A 518 21.16 10.15 54.26
CA PHE A 518 21.01 11.42 54.99
C PHE A 518 19.54 11.87 54.99
N ASP A 519 18.88 11.71 53.84
CA ASP A 519 17.48 12.04 53.63
C ASP A 519 16.55 11.22 54.52
N VAL A 520 16.82 9.92 54.77
CA VAL A 520 15.96 9.11 55.64
C VAL A 520 16.01 9.58 57.10
N LEU A 521 17.16 10.10 57.56
CA LEU A 521 17.28 10.68 58.90
C LEU A 521 16.69 12.09 58.99
N GLN A 522 16.89 12.90 57.95
CA GLN A 522 16.41 14.28 57.91
C GLN A 522 14.89 14.35 57.71
N LYS A 523 14.38 13.60 56.72
CA LYS A 523 12.96 13.59 56.33
C LYS A 523 12.14 12.65 57.20
N LYS A 524 12.78 11.72 57.94
CA LYS A 524 12.13 10.68 58.76
C LYS A 524 11.07 9.88 57.98
N GLN A 525 11.24 9.76 56.67
CA GLN A 525 10.35 9.05 55.76
C GLN A 525 11.16 8.04 54.95
N PRO A 526 10.52 6.95 54.48
CA PRO A 526 11.23 5.97 53.70
C PRO A 526 11.89 6.58 52.47
N GLN A 527 13.14 6.22 52.22
CA GLN A 527 13.89 6.66 51.04
C GLN A 527 14.32 5.45 50.24
N SER A 528 14.49 5.62 48.94
CA SER A 528 15.07 4.59 48.09
C SER A 528 15.99 5.20 47.07
N GLY A 529 16.93 4.39 46.59
CA GLY A 529 17.78 4.78 45.48
C GLY A 529 18.78 3.71 45.13
N ILE A 530 19.52 4.00 44.07
CA ILE A 530 20.61 3.18 43.59
C ILE A 530 21.93 3.85 43.97
N PHE A 531 22.88 3.07 44.49
CA PHE A 531 24.25 3.52 44.71
C PHE A 531 25.24 2.47 44.26
N THR A 532 26.48 2.87 44.03
CA THR A 532 27.57 1.98 43.64
C THR A 532 28.64 1.92 44.73
N ASP A 533 29.19 0.74 44.97
CA ASP A 533 30.35 0.51 45.83
C ASP A 533 31.36 -0.45 45.20
N ASP A 534 32.36 -0.87 45.96
CA ASP A 534 33.42 -1.78 45.53
C ASP A 534 32.90 -3.20 45.22
N GLN A 535 31.70 -3.55 45.67
CA GLN A 535 31.06 -4.84 45.41
C GLN A 535 30.01 -4.79 44.29
N GLY A 536 29.66 -3.60 43.80
CA GLY A 536 28.78 -3.43 42.65
C GLY A 536 27.76 -2.31 42.84
N GLU A 537 26.70 -2.35 42.03
CA GLU A 537 25.59 -1.42 42.12
C GLU A 537 24.42 -2.06 42.88
N TRP A 538 23.82 -1.29 43.78
CA TRP A 538 22.84 -1.75 44.75
C TRP A 538 21.62 -0.85 44.75
N PHE A 539 20.44 -1.45 44.69
CA PHE A 539 19.18 -0.79 45.02
C PHE A 539 18.93 -0.95 46.52
N SER A 540 18.61 0.15 47.19
CA SER A 540 18.29 0.15 48.62
C SER A 540 17.00 0.89 48.92
N TYR A 541 16.22 0.34 49.84
CA TYR A 541 15.02 0.93 50.40
C TYR A 541 15.20 1.06 51.92
N LEU A 542 15.25 2.29 52.41
CA LEU A 542 15.50 2.65 53.79
C LEU A 542 14.18 3.04 54.46
N TYR A 543 13.81 2.36 55.54
CA TYR A 543 12.61 2.63 56.31
C TYR A 543 12.99 3.07 57.74
N PRO A 544 12.68 4.30 58.16
CA PRO A 544 13.02 4.78 59.49
C PRO A 544 12.04 4.22 60.54
N ILE A 545 12.59 3.81 61.68
CA ILE A 545 11.85 3.39 62.87
C ILE A 545 12.07 4.44 63.95
N THR A 546 10.97 5.06 64.39
CA THR A 546 11.00 6.16 65.34
C THR A 546 10.50 5.74 66.71
N ASN A 547 11.05 6.34 67.76
CA ASN A 547 10.51 6.20 69.11
C ASN A 547 9.21 7.00 69.28
N LEU A 548 8.59 6.92 70.46
CA LEU A 548 7.35 7.64 70.80
C LEU A 548 7.49 9.18 70.74
N VAL A 549 8.72 9.69 70.75
CA VAL A 549 9.04 11.12 70.65
C VAL A 549 9.35 11.54 69.19
N GLY A 550 9.26 10.60 68.25
CA GLY A 550 9.49 10.84 66.83
C GLY A 550 10.95 10.93 66.42
N GLU A 551 11.91 10.52 67.27
CA GLU A 551 13.32 10.41 66.89
C GLU A 551 13.58 9.07 66.20
N VAL A 552 14.32 9.10 65.09
CA VAL A 552 14.72 7.86 64.39
C VAL A 552 15.73 7.15 65.27
N ILE A 553 15.36 5.98 65.79
CA ILE A 553 16.20 5.14 66.64
C ILE A 553 16.85 3.99 65.86
N TYR A 554 16.21 3.56 64.77
CA TYR A 554 16.74 2.57 63.84
C TYR A 554 16.33 2.91 62.40
N VAL A 555 17.09 2.42 61.42
CA VAL A 555 16.72 2.45 59.99
C VAL A 555 16.83 1.03 59.44
N LEU A 556 15.72 0.48 58.98
CA LEU A 556 15.70 -0.79 58.26
C LEU A 556 16.08 -0.52 56.80
N GLU A 557 17.24 -1.02 56.38
CA GLU A 557 17.66 -1.06 54.99
C GLU A 557 17.29 -2.42 54.39
N LEU A 558 16.50 -2.40 53.33
CA LEU A 558 16.26 -3.55 52.45
C LEU A 558 17.02 -3.30 51.14
N TYR A 559 18.02 -4.12 50.84
CA TYR A 559 18.91 -3.89 49.70
C TYR A 559 19.08 -5.12 48.80
N ARG A 560 19.31 -4.87 47.51
CA ARG A 560 19.47 -5.89 46.46
C ARG A 560 20.53 -5.47 45.45
N PRO A 561 21.32 -6.41 44.91
CA PRO A 561 22.20 -6.09 43.78
C PRO A 561 21.34 -5.72 42.57
N THR A 562 21.65 -4.63 41.89
CA THR A 562 20.99 -4.28 40.61
C THR A 562 21.45 -5.20 39.48
N GLU A 563 22.44 -6.06 39.71
CA GLU A 563 22.90 -7.07 38.77
C GLU A 563 21.76 -8.00 38.30
N SER A 564 20.76 -8.29 39.15
CA SER A 564 19.58 -9.06 38.72
C SER A 564 18.65 -8.28 37.78
N LEU A 565 18.56 -6.95 37.94
CA LEU A 565 17.84 -6.06 37.02
C LEU A 565 18.60 -5.95 35.70
N HIS A 566 19.90 -5.67 35.76
CA HIS A 566 20.78 -5.56 34.60
C HIS A 566 20.86 -6.88 33.82
N ARG A 567 20.90 -8.03 34.48
CA ARG A 567 20.94 -9.33 33.82
C ARG A 567 19.63 -9.66 33.11
N THR A 568 18.49 -9.39 33.74
CA THR A 568 17.16 -9.56 33.11
C THR A 568 17.04 -8.64 31.89
N TYR A 569 17.51 -7.40 32.03
CA TYR A 569 17.58 -6.41 30.96
C TYR A 569 18.50 -6.84 29.80
N GLU A 570 19.72 -7.31 30.09
CA GLU A 570 20.68 -7.78 29.09
C GLU A 570 20.15 -9.01 28.35
N GLU A 571 19.51 -9.94 29.06
CA GLU A 571 18.89 -11.12 28.46
C GLU A 571 17.75 -10.76 27.51
N ILE A 572 16.88 -9.81 27.89
CA ILE A 572 15.80 -9.32 27.03
C ILE A 572 16.40 -8.60 25.80
N SER A 573 17.35 -7.69 26.01
CA SER A 573 18.00 -6.94 24.94
C SER A 573 18.74 -7.84 23.95
N GLN A 574 19.48 -8.84 24.44
CA GLN A 574 20.16 -9.83 23.59
C GLN A 574 19.17 -10.68 22.81
N ARG A 575 18.05 -11.11 23.41
CA ARG A 575 17.00 -11.87 22.70
C ARG A 575 16.35 -11.03 21.60
N VAL A 576 16.00 -9.78 21.89
CA VAL A 576 15.41 -8.86 20.90
C VAL A 576 16.40 -8.61 19.76
N GLY A 577 17.66 -8.30 20.08
CA GLY A 577 18.73 -8.12 19.10
C GLY A 577 18.96 -9.37 18.23
N ALA A 578 18.96 -10.55 18.83
CA ALA A 578 19.09 -11.83 18.12
C ALA A 578 17.91 -12.08 17.16
N ILE A 579 16.67 -11.81 17.59
CA ILE A 579 15.47 -11.94 16.74
C ILE A 579 15.56 -10.99 15.55
N ILE A 580 15.96 -9.73 15.78
CA ILE A 580 16.18 -8.75 14.70
C ILE A 580 17.25 -9.27 13.74
N GLY A 581 18.39 -9.73 14.26
CA GLY A 581 19.49 -10.28 13.46
C GLY A 581 19.08 -11.47 12.60
N VAL A 582 18.37 -12.44 13.19
CA VAL A 582 17.83 -13.63 12.48
C VAL A 582 16.84 -13.20 11.41
N THR A 583 15.96 -12.25 11.69
CA THR A 583 14.96 -11.75 10.74
C THR A 583 15.63 -11.06 9.54
N VAL A 584 16.64 -10.23 9.79
CA VAL A 584 17.44 -9.59 8.72
C VAL A 584 18.19 -10.64 7.89
N LEU A 585 18.83 -11.62 8.54
CA LEU A 585 19.54 -12.69 7.85
C LEU A 585 18.60 -13.54 7.00
N ALA A 586 17.43 -13.92 7.52
CA ALA A 586 16.40 -14.65 6.81
C ALA A 586 15.90 -13.85 5.60
N ALA A 587 15.67 -12.53 5.74
CA ALA A 587 15.29 -11.67 4.63
C ALA A 587 16.37 -11.63 3.53
N VAL A 588 17.65 -11.51 3.91
CA VAL A 588 18.78 -11.56 2.96
C VAL A 588 18.86 -12.91 2.25
N LEU A 589 18.74 -14.02 2.97
CA LEU A 589 18.75 -15.37 2.39
C LEU A 589 17.57 -15.60 1.44
N LEU A 590 16.37 -15.18 1.83
CA LEU A 590 15.17 -15.29 1.00
C LEU A 590 15.33 -14.47 -0.29
N VAL A 591 15.99 -13.32 -0.22
CA VAL A 591 16.31 -12.51 -1.40
C VAL A 591 17.36 -13.16 -2.29
N LEU A 592 18.42 -13.73 -1.72
CA LEU A 592 19.42 -14.48 -2.48
C LEU A 592 18.79 -15.69 -3.17
N LEU A 593 17.93 -16.42 -2.46
CA LEU A 593 17.15 -17.53 -2.98
C LEU A 593 16.22 -17.08 -4.11
N PHE A 594 15.43 -16.03 -3.90
CA PHE A 594 14.54 -15.47 -4.91
C PHE A 594 15.31 -14.99 -6.15
N SER A 595 16.42 -14.29 -5.94
CA SER A 595 17.34 -13.88 -7.02
C SER A 595 17.84 -15.08 -7.82
N TYR A 596 18.23 -16.17 -7.15
CA TYR A 596 18.68 -17.40 -7.80
C TYR A 596 17.56 -18.10 -8.58
N VAL A 597 16.40 -18.29 -7.95
CA VAL A 597 15.26 -19.04 -8.50
C VAL A 597 14.64 -18.30 -9.70
N PHE A 598 14.46 -16.98 -9.62
CA PHE A 598 13.76 -16.22 -10.66
C PHE A 598 14.69 -15.63 -11.74
N THR A 599 15.93 -15.25 -11.41
CA THR A 599 16.82 -14.61 -12.39
C THR A 599 17.42 -15.63 -13.36
N ARG A 600 17.65 -16.88 -12.92
CA ARG A 600 18.29 -17.92 -13.74
C ARG A 600 17.47 -18.29 -14.99
N PRO A 601 16.15 -18.58 -14.91
CA PRO A 601 15.33 -18.88 -16.08
C PRO A 601 15.27 -17.72 -17.10
N LEU A 602 15.20 -16.48 -16.60
CA LEU A 602 15.18 -15.29 -17.45
C LEU A 602 16.49 -15.10 -18.22
N ARG A 603 17.64 -15.36 -17.58
CA ARG A 603 18.95 -15.33 -18.27
C ARG A 603 19.07 -16.41 -19.34
N LEU A 604 18.52 -17.60 -19.11
CA LEU A 604 18.48 -18.68 -20.10
C LEU A 604 17.65 -18.29 -21.33
N LEU A 605 16.47 -17.72 -21.14
CA LEU A 605 15.63 -17.19 -22.24
C LEU A 605 16.32 -16.06 -23.01
N ALA A 606 17.00 -15.14 -22.31
CA ALA A 606 17.75 -14.07 -22.96
C ALA A 606 18.91 -14.61 -23.81
N ALA A 607 19.65 -15.60 -23.30
CA ALA A 607 20.72 -16.25 -24.04
C ALA A 607 20.19 -17.01 -25.28
N ALA A 608 19.10 -17.76 -25.12
CA ALA A 608 18.44 -18.47 -26.21
C ALA A 608 17.93 -17.52 -27.31
N THR A 609 17.36 -16.37 -26.93
CA THR A 609 16.92 -15.35 -27.89
C THR A 609 18.06 -14.87 -28.80
N LYS A 610 19.26 -14.66 -28.22
CA LYS A 610 20.43 -14.23 -28.99
C LYS A 610 20.90 -15.30 -29.99
N ARG A 611 20.77 -16.58 -29.65
CA ARG A 611 21.10 -17.70 -30.56
C ARG A 611 20.11 -17.81 -31.72
N ILE A 612 18.81 -17.66 -31.44
CA ILE A 612 17.77 -17.65 -32.48
C ILE A 612 17.98 -16.48 -33.46
N SER A 613 18.34 -15.28 -32.98
CA SER A 613 18.63 -14.16 -33.87
C SER A 613 19.85 -14.39 -34.78
N ALA A 614 20.73 -15.32 -34.41
CA ALA A 614 21.89 -15.73 -35.21
C ALA A 614 21.57 -16.87 -36.19
N GLY A 615 20.31 -17.32 -36.27
CA GLY A 615 19.86 -18.37 -37.20
C GLY A 615 19.82 -19.79 -36.61
N GLU A 616 20.13 -19.99 -35.33
CA GLU A 616 20.08 -21.30 -34.67
C GLU A 616 18.67 -21.65 -34.18
N PHE A 617 17.76 -22.00 -35.11
CA PHE A 617 16.35 -22.27 -34.79
C PHE A 617 16.07 -23.62 -34.13
N ASP A 618 17.06 -24.51 -34.01
CA ASP A 618 16.91 -25.83 -33.36
C ASP A 618 17.06 -25.77 -31.82
N HIS A 619 17.48 -24.63 -31.28
CA HIS A 619 17.66 -24.48 -29.86
C HIS A 619 16.31 -24.40 -29.11
N GLN A 620 16.08 -25.35 -28.20
CA GLN A 620 14.91 -25.37 -27.33
C GLN A 620 15.26 -24.95 -25.91
N VAL A 621 14.46 -24.04 -25.35
CA VAL A 621 14.54 -23.68 -23.95
C VAL A 621 13.66 -24.62 -23.15
N ARG A 622 14.25 -25.31 -22.16
CA ARG A 622 13.52 -26.18 -21.24
C ARG A 622 13.64 -25.62 -19.83
N ILE A 623 12.58 -24.96 -19.37
CA ILE A 623 12.44 -24.52 -17.98
C ILE A 623 11.57 -25.56 -17.26
N ARG A 624 12.16 -26.22 -16.24
CA ARG A 624 11.46 -27.16 -15.36
C ARG A 624 10.80 -26.39 -14.20
N SER A 625 9.77 -25.60 -14.51
CA SER A 625 8.85 -25.04 -13.52
C SER A 625 7.41 -25.44 -13.88
N ARG A 626 6.45 -25.23 -12.98
CA ARG A 626 5.02 -25.50 -13.18
C ARG A 626 4.18 -24.21 -13.07
N ASP A 627 4.79 -23.10 -13.43
CA ASP A 627 4.27 -21.74 -13.27
C ASP A 627 4.34 -20.98 -14.61
N GLU A 628 4.14 -19.67 -14.59
CA GLU A 628 4.14 -18.81 -15.78
C GLU A 628 5.47 -18.84 -16.56
N LEU A 629 6.59 -19.23 -15.93
CA LEU A 629 7.86 -19.39 -16.62
C LEU A 629 7.87 -20.61 -17.54
N HIS A 630 7.08 -21.65 -17.22
CA HIS A 630 6.86 -22.80 -18.09
C HIS A 630 6.09 -22.40 -19.35
N ASP A 631 4.99 -21.67 -19.18
CA ASP A 631 4.15 -21.19 -20.28
C ASP A 631 4.92 -20.23 -21.20
N LEU A 632 5.77 -19.37 -20.61
CA LEU A 632 6.66 -18.50 -21.36
C LEU A 632 7.68 -19.29 -22.18
N SER A 633 8.27 -20.36 -21.60
CA SER A 633 9.18 -21.27 -22.31
C SER A 633 8.49 -21.97 -23.49
N HIS A 634 7.25 -22.43 -23.31
CA HIS A 634 6.47 -23.06 -24.37
C HIS A 634 6.10 -22.08 -25.48
N SER A 635 5.63 -20.87 -25.12
CA SER A 635 5.31 -19.82 -26.07
C SER A 635 6.54 -19.39 -26.88
N PHE A 636 7.70 -19.29 -26.22
CA PHE A 636 8.98 -19.02 -26.87
C PHE A 636 9.35 -20.12 -27.88
N ASN A 637 9.32 -21.39 -27.48
CA ASN A 637 9.63 -22.51 -28.37
C ASN A 637 8.67 -22.59 -29.57
N ARG A 638 7.37 -22.29 -29.37
CA ARG A 638 6.38 -22.23 -30.44
C ARG A 638 6.71 -21.13 -31.46
N MET A 639 7.10 -19.95 -30.99
CA MET A 639 7.55 -18.85 -31.87
C MET A 639 8.77 -19.27 -32.70
N THR A 640 9.77 -19.92 -32.08
CA THR A 640 10.96 -20.43 -32.78
C THR A 640 10.60 -21.40 -33.90
N LEU A 641 9.70 -22.34 -33.64
CA LEU A 641 9.22 -23.30 -34.65
C LEU A 641 8.48 -22.61 -35.80
N SER A 642 7.65 -21.60 -35.51
CA SER A 642 6.97 -20.82 -36.55
C SER A 642 7.96 -20.05 -37.43
N LEU A 643 8.98 -19.43 -36.84
CA LEU A 643 10.04 -18.74 -37.60
C LEU A 643 10.84 -19.70 -38.48
N LYS A 644 11.14 -20.91 -37.99
CA LYS A 644 11.81 -21.96 -38.79
C LYS A 644 10.98 -22.36 -40.01
N LYS A 645 9.67 -22.53 -39.86
CA LYS A 645 8.77 -22.83 -40.99
C LYS A 645 8.71 -21.68 -41.98
N TYR A 646 8.51 -20.46 -41.49
CA TYR A 646 8.38 -19.28 -42.34
C TYR A 646 9.64 -19.02 -43.18
N THR A 647 10.83 -19.17 -42.57
CA THR A 647 12.10 -19.03 -43.29
C THR A 647 12.28 -20.10 -44.37
N ALA A 648 11.93 -21.36 -44.08
CA ALA A 648 11.98 -22.44 -45.06
C ALA A 648 11.00 -22.23 -46.23
N ASP A 649 9.77 -21.80 -45.94
CA ASP A 649 8.75 -21.51 -46.96
C ASP A 649 9.15 -20.34 -47.85
N LEU A 650 9.74 -19.28 -47.26
CA LEU A 650 10.24 -18.14 -48.01
C LEU A 650 11.35 -18.55 -48.98
N THR A 651 12.34 -19.31 -48.52
CA THR A 651 13.43 -19.81 -49.39
C THR A 651 12.92 -20.69 -50.53
N ARG A 652 11.88 -21.51 -50.28
CA ARG A 652 11.27 -22.34 -51.32
C ARG A 652 10.56 -21.49 -52.38
N THR A 653 9.87 -20.44 -51.94
CA THR A 653 9.08 -19.58 -52.84
C THR A 653 9.99 -18.70 -53.71
N THR A 654 11.07 -18.14 -53.14
CA THR A 654 12.04 -17.34 -53.91
C THR A 654 12.74 -18.18 -54.97
N ALA A 655 13.17 -19.40 -54.63
CA ALA A 655 13.84 -20.30 -55.57
C ALA A 655 12.91 -20.77 -56.72
N ALA A 656 11.59 -20.85 -56.48
CA ALA A 656 10.62 -21.19 -57.52
C ALA A 656 10.42 -20.02 -58.51
N ASN A 657 10.28 -18.79 -58.00
CA ASN A 657 10.11 -17.61 -58.86
C ASN A 657 11.36 -17.32 -59.72
N GLU A 658 12.56 -17.45 -59.16
CA GLU A 658 13.81 -17.26 -59.93
C GLU A 658 13.93 -18.26 -61.09
N ARG A 659 13.47 -19.50 -60.91
CA ARG A 659 13.42 -20.49 -62.00
C ARG A 659 12.41 -20.11 -63.08
N TYR A 660 11.20 -19.72 -62.69
CA TYR A 660 10.17 -19.28 -63.64
C TYR A 660 10.62 -18.08 -64.48
N GLU A 661 11.25 -17.07 -63.87
CA GLU A 661 11.80 -15.94 -64.62
C GLU A 661 12.93 -16.35 -65.57
N SER A 662 13.76 -17.32 -65.18
CA SER A 662 14.81 -17.84 -66.06
C SER A 662 14.22 -18.58 -67.28
N GLU A 663 13.15 -19.34 -67.10
CA GLU A 663 12.46 -20.05 -68.19
C GLU A 663 11.78 -19.08 -69.17
N LEU A 664 11.12 -18.03 -68.66
CA LEU A 664 10.51 -16.99 -69.51
C LEU A 664 11.55 -16.17 -70.28
N ARG A 665 12.69 -15.86 -69.66
CA ARG A 665 13.83 -15.22 -70.36
C ARG A 665 14.34 -16.08 -71.52
N PHE A 666 14.46 -17.38 -71.32
CA PHE A 666 14.87 -18.29 -72.40
C PHE A 666 13.85 -18.32 -73.55
N ALA A 667 12.55 -18.32 -73.24
CA ALA A 667 11.50 -18.25 -74.27
C ALA A 667 11.54 -16.94 -75.07
N ARG A 668 11.88 -15.81 -74.42
CA ARG A 668 12.10 -14.51 -75.09
C ARG A 668 13.18 -14.62 -76.15
N ASP A 669 14.33 -15.19 -75.78
CA ASP A 669 15.50 -15.27 -76.65
C ASP A 669 15.18 -16.07 -77.92
N ILE A 670 14.44 -17.19 -77.78
CA ILE A 670 13.96 -17.99 -78.93
C ILE A 670 13.06 -17.18 -79.86
N GLN A 671 12.04 -16.48 -79.32
CA GLN A 671 11.14 -15.65 -80.12
C GLN A 671 11.92 -14.58 -80.90
N GLN A 672 12.86 -13.96 -80.20
CA GLN A 672 13.70 -12.90 -80.71
C GLN A 672 14.60 -13.36 -81.86
N GLU A 673 15.15 -14.58 -81.80
CA GLU A 673 15.94 -15.19 -82.88
C GLU A 673 15.14 -15.49 -84.16
N LEU A 674 13.82 -15.69 -84.06
CA LEU A 674 12.97 -16.01 -85.21
C LEU A 674 12.62 -14.80 -86.08
N LEU A 675 12.73 -13.59 -85.52
CA LEU A 675 12.44 -12.34 -86.24
C LEU A 675 13.61 -11.97 -87.18
N PRO A 676 13.35 -11.48 -88.40
CA PRO A 676 14.40 -10.98 -89.27
C PRO A 676 15.14 -9.77 -88.66
N ARG A 677 16.46 -9.88 -88.44
CA ARG A 677 17.28 -8.82 -87.79
C ARG A 677 18.28 -8.12 -88.71
N GLN A 678 18.45 -8.63 -89.93
CA GLN A 678 19.42 -8.09 -90.89
C GLN A 678 18.76 -7.05 -91.78
N PHE A 679 19.33 -5.84 -91.81
CA PHE A 679 18.86 -4.74 -92.64
C PHE A 679 20.07 -4.13 -93.37
N PRO A 680 20.11 -4.11 -94.72
CA PRO A 680 19.13 -4.68 -95.65
C PRO A 680 19.19 -6.22 -95.69
N PRO A 681 18.04 -6.93 -95.83
CA PRO A 681 17.99 -8.39 -95.69
C PRO A 681 18.38 -9.17 -96.95
N TYR A 682 18.20 -8.58 -98.13
CA TYR A 682 18.46 -9.23 -99.42
C TYR A 682 19.31 -8.29 -100.29
N PRO A 683 20.64 -8.52 -100.40
CA PRO A 683 21.52 -7.68 -101.21
C PRO A 683 21.10 -7.57 -102.69
N GLY A 684 20.34 -8.54 -103.20
CA GLY A 684 19.81 -8.55 -104.58
C GLY A 684 18.48 -7.80 -104.79
N ALA A 685 17.84 -7.31 -103.73
CA ALA A 685 16.58 -6.56 -103.80
C ALA A 685 16.82 -5.06 -103.55
N SER A 686 17.72 -4.44 -104.31
CA SER A 686 18.15 -3.04 -104.12
C SER A 686 17.07 -1.99 -104.41
N SER A 687 15.94 -2.40 -105.00
CA SER A 687 14.81 -1.54 -105.31
C SER A 687 13.92 -1.26 -104.09
N VAL A 688 14.16 -1.88 -102.94
CA VAL A 688 13.44 -1.63 -101.69
C VAL A 688 14.39 -1.48 -100.50
N GLU A 689 14.05 -0.58 -99.59
CA GLU A 689 14.64 -0.46 -98.27
C GLU A 689 13.61 -0.91 -97.23
N ILE A 690 13.99 -1.80 -96.32
CA ILE A 690 13.12 -2.29 -95.27
C ILE A 690 13.81 -2.16 -93.91
N PHE A 691 13.04 -1.76 -92.90
CA PHE A 691 13.50 -1.64 -91.52
C PHE A 691 12.36 -2.03 -90.58
N ALA A 692 12.65 -2.75 -89.51
CA ALA A 692 11.64 -3.09 -88.52
C ALA A 692 12.22 -3.14 -87.12
N ARG A 693 11.39 -2.83 -86.12
CA ARG A 693 11.72 -2.91 -84.70
C ARG A 693 10.49 -3.35 -83.92
N MET A 694 10.72 -4.25 -82.97
CA MET A 694 9.73 -4.73 -82.01
C MET A 694 10.29 -4.60 -80.59
N LEU A 695 9.52 -4.01 -79.70
CA LEU A 695 9.79 -3.91 -78.27
C LEU A 695 8.66 -4.60 -77.49
N PRO A 696 8.92 -5.78 -76.88
CA PRO A 696 7.88 -6.48 -76.13
C PRO A 696 7.64 -5.85 -74.75
N ALA A 697 6.38 -5.84 -74.29
CA ALA A 697 5.94 -5.34 -72.98
C ALA A 697 6.21 -6.33 -71.83
N ARG A 698 6.29 -7.62 -72.16
CA ARG A 698 6.59 -8.73 -71.22
C ARG A 698 7.83 -9.49 -71.68
N GLU A 699 8.18 -10.54 -70.95
CA GLU A 699 9.27 -11.45 -71.31
C GLU A 699 9.05 -12.04 -72.70
N VAL A 700 7.82 -12.42 -73.07
CA VAL A 700 7.47 -12.93 -74.41
C VAL A 700 6.29 -12.13 -74.95
N GLY A 701 6.42 -11.58 -76.15
CA GLY A 701 5.40 -10.77 -76.80
C GLY A 701 4.40 -11.59 -77.64
N GLY A 702 3.22 -11.03 -77.91
CA GLY A 702 2.26 -11.51 -78.92
C GLY A 702 2.53 -10.94 -80.31
N ASP A 703 3.16 -9.76 -80.40
CA ASP A 703 3.51 -9.12 -81.66
C ASP A 703 4.56 -9.88 -82.47
N TYR A 704 4.49 -9.75 -83.80
CA TYR A 704 5.63 -10.01 -84.67
C TYR A 704 5.57 -9.27 -86.01
N TYR A 705 6.75 -9.13 -86.60
CA TYR A 705 6.91 -8.74 -88.00
C TYR A 705 7.69 -9.81 -88.75
N ASP A 706 7.51 -9.84 -90.06
CA ASP A 706 8.32 -10.68 -90.93
C ASP A 706 8.39 -10.09 -92.34
N PHE A 707 9.43 -10.48 -93.07
CA PHE A 707 9.56 -10.20 -94.49
C PHE A 707 10.39 -11.30 -95.17
N PHE A 708 9.97 -11.69 -96.36
CA PHE A 708 10.57 -12.80 -97.09
C PHE A 708 10.27 -12.70 -98.59
N LEU A 709 11.11 -13.32 -99.41
CA LEU A 709 10.85 -13.42 -100.85
C LEU A 709 9.73 -14.44 -101.10
N VAL A 710 8.66 -13.99 -101.76
CA VAL A 710 7.54 -14.83 -102.21
C VAL A 710 7.95 -15.62 -103.46
N ASP A 711 8.70 -14.96 -104.34
CA ASP A 711 9.41 -15.51 -105.50
C ASP A 711 10.64 -14.64 -105.82
N ARG A 712 11.15 -14.67 -107.07
CA ARG A 712 12.34 -13.88 -107.46
C ARG A 712 12.08 -12.37 -107.55
N ASP A 713 10.85 -11.95 -107.84
CA ASP A 713 10.48 -10.57 -108.16
C ASP A 713 9.54 -9.96 -107.12
N HIS A 714 9.06 -10.74 -106.15
CA HIS A 714 8.10 -10.31 -105.15
C HIS A 714 8.61 -10.54 -103.71
N MET A 715 8.46 -9.53 -102.87
CA MET A 715 8.76 -9.59 -101.44
C MET A 715 7.47 -9.48 -100.63
N GLY A 716 7.20 -10.48 -99.78
CA GLY A 716 6.18 -10.43 -98.75
C GLY A 716 6.67 -9.67 -97.52
N ALA A 717 5.81 -8.86 -96.92
CA ALA A 717 6.05 -8.22 -95.62
C ALA A 717 4.77 -8.22 -94.77
N LEU A 718 4.93 -8.25 -93.46
CA LEU A 718 3.79 -8.18 -92.54
C LEU A 718 4.15 -7.60 -91.17
N VAL A 719 3.10 -7.12 -90.51
CA VAL A 719 3.03 -6.91 -89.06
C VAL A 719 1.75 -7.57 -88.57
N ALA A 720 1.84 -8.20 -87.40
CA ALA A 720 0.74 -8.91 -86.77
C ALA A 720 0.83 -8.85 -85.26
N ASP A 721 -0.33 -8.87 -84.62
CA ASP A 721 -0.51 -8.90 -83.17
C ASP A 721 -1.42 -10.08 -82.80
N VAL A 722 -0.96 -10.91 -81.86
CA VAL A 722 -1.67 -12.09 -81.36
C VAL A 722 -2.34 -11.76 -80.04
N ALA A 723 -3.64 -12.02 -79.95
CA ALA A 723 -4.41 -11.83 -78.73
C ALA A 723 -3.82 -12.62 -77.54
N GLY A 724 -3.36 -11.89 -76.52
CA GLY A 724 -2.76 -12.43 -75.30
C GLY A 724 -1.29 -12.01 -75.13
N LYS A 725 -0.68 -12.38 -74.00
CA LYS A 725 0.73 -12.03 -73.67
C LYS A 725 1.44 -13.23 -73.05
N GLY A 726 2.77 -13.24 -73.06
CA GLY A 726 3.59 -14.30 -72.47
C GLY A 726 3.75 -15.53 -73.38
N ALA A 727 4.20 -16.65 -72.79
CA ALA A 727 4.65 -17.82 -73.55
C ALA A 727 3.59 -18.43 -74.50
N GLY A 728 2.30 -18.37 -74.13
CA GLY A 728 1.21 -18.89 -74.97
C GLY A 728 1.03 -18.12 -76.28
N ALA A 729 1.05 -16.77 -76.22
CA ALA A 729 0.95 -15.91 -77.39
C ALA A 729 2.17 -16.07 -78.31
N GLY A 730 3.37 -16.17 -77.74
CA GLY A 730 4.60 -16.42 -78.49
C GLY A 730 4.59 -17.74 -79.28
N LEU A 731 4.07 -18.82 -78.70
CA LEU A 731 3.93 -20.11 -79.41
C LEU A 731 2.91 -20.03 -80.55
N PHE A 732 1.80 -19.32 -80.35
CA PHE A 732 0.80 -19.12 -81.39
C PHE A 732 1.34 -18.28 -82.55
N MET A 733 2.11 -17.23 -82.25
CA MET A 733 2.86 -16.45 -83.22
C MET A 733 3.78 -17.33 -84.08
N MET A 734 4.56 -18.23 -83.46
CA MET A 734 5.46 -19.13 -84.20
C MET A 734 4.71 -20.02 -85.20
N ARG A 735 3.54 -20.55 -84.81
CA ARG A 735 2.65 -21.30 -85.70
C ARG A 735 2.17 -20.43 -86.87
N MET A 736 1.70 -19.21 -86.58
CA MET A 736 1.24 -18.26 -87.60
C MET A 736 2.31 -17.93 -88.63
N ARG A 737 3.52 -17.59 -88.17
CA ARG A 737 4.67 -17.31 -89.04
C ARG A 737 4.99 -18.48 -89.98
N THR A 738 4.97 -19.70 -89.46
CA THR A 738 5.30 -20.90 -90.24
C THR A 738 4.25 -21.14 -91.33
N LEU A 739 2.96 -21.12 -90.96
CA LEU A 739 1.85 -21.30 -91.90
C LEU A 739 1.82 -20.21 -92.97
N LEU A 740 2.10 -18.97 -92.59
CA LEU A 740 2.11 -17.84 -93.52
C LEU A 740 3.22 -18.00 -94.56
N ARG A 741 4.46 -18.27 -94.14
CA ARG A 741 5.58 -18.48 -95.08
C ARG A 741 5.32 -19.65 -96.03
N ASP A 742 4.75 -20.74 -95.54
CA ASP A 742 4.45 -21.92 -96.37
C ASP A 742 3.35 -21.65 -97.40
N ASN A 743 2.32 -20.88 -97.04
CA ASN A 743 1.21 -20.56 -97.94
C ASN A 743 1.46 -19.34 -98.85
N ALA A 744 2.45 -18.52 -98.53
CA ALA A 744 2.82 -17.36 -99.32
C ALA A 744 3.69 -17.70 -100.53
N ARG A 745 4.49 -18.77 -100.48
CA ARG A 745 5.42 -19.14 -101.56
C ARG A 745 4.69 -19.32 -102.90
N GLY A 746 5.07 -18.50 -103.89
CA GLY A 746 4.46 -18.51 -105.22
C GLY A 746 3.00 -18.04 -105.29
N ASN A 747 2.44 -17.51 -104.19
CA ASN A 747 1.08 -16.95 -104.16
C ASN A 747 1.15 -15.42 -104.16
N LEU A 748 0.68 -14.80 -105.24
CA LEU A 748 0.68 -13.33 -105.41
C LEU A 748 -0.62 -12.67 -104.92
N SER A 749 -1.54 -13.43 -104.32
CA SER A 749 -2.74 -12.92 -103.65
C SER A 749 -2.53 -12.93 -102.13
N ALA A 750 -2.53 -11.75 -101.52
CA ALA A 750 -2.42 -11.61 -100.07
C ALA A 750 -3.68 -12.17 -99.38
N ALA A 751 -4.86 -11.90 -99.95
CA ALA A 751 -6.13 -12.39 -99.46
C ALA A 751 -6.25 -13.92 -99.51
N ASP A 752 -5.82 -14.57 -100.60
CA ASP A 752 -5.83 -16.02 -100.70
C ASP A 752 -4.84 -16.66 -99.72
N THR A 753 -3.66 -16.04 -99.55
CA THR A 753 -2.66 -16.48 -98.56
C THR A 753 -3.26 -16.45 -97.15
N LEU A 754 -3.85 -15.32 -96.74
CA LEU A 754 -4.47 -15.18 -95.42
C LEU A 754 -5.68 -16.11 -95.24
N LYS A 755 -6.47 -16.34 -96.29
CA LYS A 755 -7.58 -17.29 -96.27
C LYS A 755 -7.12 -18.71 -95.96
N ARG A 756 -6.05 -19.18 -96.62
CA ARG A 756 -5.47 -20.51 -96.37
C ARG A 756 -4.91 -20.62 -94.96
N VAL A 757 -4.19 -19.60 -94.50
CA VAL A 757 -3.67 -19.56 -93.11
C VAL A 757 -4.82 -19.62 -92.11
N ASN A 758 -5.88 -18.84 -92.30
CA ASN A 758 -7.06 -18.85 -91.42
C ASN A 758 -7.71 -20.23 -91.34
N GLN A 759 -7.86 -20.93 -92.48
CA GLN A 759 -8.42 -22.29 -92.53
C GLN A 759 -7.56 -23.31 -91.79
N LEU A 760 -6.24 -23.18 -91.81
CA LEU A 760 -5.31 -24.08 -91.11
C LEU A 760 -5.21 -23.79 -89.60
N MET A 761 -5.66 -22.62 -89.15
CA MET A 761 -5.64 -22.23 -87.74
C MET A 761 -6.89 -22.67 -86.97
N LEU A 762 -8.04 -22.71 -87.62
CA LEU A 762 -9.34 -22.91 -86.97
C LEU A 762 -9.57 -24.29 -86.31
N PRO A 763 -9.21 -25.44 -86.94
CA PRO A 763 -9.57 -26.75 -86.40
C PRO A 763 -9.04 -27.05 -84.99
N ASP A 764 -7.95 -26.38 -84.57
CA ASP A 764 -7.26 -26.64 -83.30
C ASP A 764 -7.14 -25.38 -82.40
N ASN A 765 -7.97 -24.35 -82.61
CA ASN A 765 -7.92 -23.11 -81.83
C ASN A 765 -8.72 -23.19 -80.50
N GLN A 766 -8.42 -24.16 -79.65
CA GLN A 766 -9.12 -24.34 -78.36
C GLN A 766 -8.94 -23.15 -77.40
N SER A 767 -7.84 -22.42 -77.53
CA SER A 767 -7.51 -21.24 -76.72
C SER A 767 -8.29 -19.99 -77.14
N MET A 768 -9.10 -20.05 -78.20
CA MET A 768 -9.83 -18.91 -78.79
C MET A 768 -8.93 -17.69 -79.07
N MET A 769 -7.64 -17.94 -79.37
CA MET A 769 -6.68 -16.89 -79.72
C MET A 769 -6.94 -16.43 -81.15
N PHE A 770 -6.77 -15.14 -81.41
CA PHE A 770 -6.88 -14.57 -82.75
C PHE A 770 -5.66 -13.70 -83.05
N THR A 771 -5.46 -13.38 -84.32
CA THR A 771 -4.33 -12.56 -84.76
C THR A 771 -4.82 -11.46 -85.68
N THR A 772 -4.59 -10.21 -85.31
CA THR A 772 -4.72 -9.09 -86.24
C THR A 772 -3.46 -9.09 -87.12
N MET A 773 -3.60 -8.88 -88.43
CA MET A 773 -2.46 -8.92 -89.34
C MET A 773 -2.67 -8.04 -90.56
N ILE A 774 -1.64 -7.33 -90.99
CA ILE A 774 -1.56 -6.81 -92.35
C ILE A 774 -0.45 -7.54 -93.11
N TYR A 775 -0.81 -8.20 -94.21
CA TYR A 775 0.13 -8.89 -95.08
C TYR A 775 0.12 -8.25 -96.46
N LEU A 776 1.30 -7.99 -97.00
CA LEU A 776 1.49 -7.37 -98.30
C LEU A 776 2.56 -8.08 -99.12
N ILE A 777 2.46 -7.93 -100.44
CA ILE A 777 3.36 -8.49 -101.44
C ILE A 777 3.77 -7.34 -102.36
N CYS A 778 5.05 -6.99 -102.32
CA CYS A 778 5.67 -5.94 -103.12
C CYS A 778 6.34 -6.52 -104.36
N ASN A 779 5.90 -6.11 -105.55
CA ASN A 779 6.66 -6.32 -106.77
C ASN A 779 7.89 -5.41 -106.78
N LEU A 780 9.07 -6.02 -106.72
CA LEU A 780 10.36 -5.34 -106.57
C LEU A 780 10.73 -4.51 -107.80
N GLN A 781 10.16 -4.77 -108.98
CA GLN A 781 10.49 -4.05 -110.22
C GLN A 781 9.59 -2.83 -110.46
N THR A 782 8.36 -2.84 -109.95
CA THR A 782 7.32 -1.85 -110.30
C THR A 782 6.84 -1.00 -109.12
N GLY A 783 7.15 -1.40 -107.88
CA GLY A 783 6.62 -0.75 -106.68
C GLY A 783 5.12 -1.03 -106.44
N ARG A 784 4.49 -1.92 -107.21
CA ARG A 784 3.10 -2.35 -107.00
C ARG A 784 3.01 -3.29 -105.81
N LEU A 785 2.15 -2.96 -104.87
CA LEU A 785 1.82 -3.74 -103.68
C LEU A 785 0.44 -4.36 -103.83
N VAL A 786 0.31 -5.63 -103.48
CA VAL A 786 -0.96 -6.30 -103.21
C VAL A 786 -1.01 -6.58 -101.72
N PHE A 787 -2.04 -6.12 -101.00
CA PHE A 787 -2.14 -6.29 -99.57
C PHE A 787 -3.54 -6.67 -99.10
N CYS A 788 -3.59 -7.33 -97.94
CA CYS A 788 -4.82 -7.66 -97.24
C CYS A 788 -4.63 -7.33 -95.76
N ASN A 789 -5.52 -6.50 -95.23
CA ASN A 789 -5.59 -6.19 -93.80
C ASN A 789 -6.67 -7.07 -93.16
N ALA A 790 -6.29 -7.92 -92.20
CA ALA A 790 -7.12 -8.81 -91.39
C ALA A 790 -7.27 -8.25 -89.96
N GLY A 791 -8.03 -7.18 -89.82
CA GLY A 791 -8.38 -6.58 -88.53
C GLY A 791 -7.26 -5.80 -87.82
N HIS A 792 -6.20 -5.44 -88.53
CA HIS A 792 -5.04 -4.71 -88.02
C HIS A 792 -5.19 -3.19 -88.18
N PRO A 793 -4.45 -2.35 -87.43
CA PRO A 793 -4.43 -0.91 -87.65
C PRO A 793 -4.11 -0.54 -89.11
N PRO A 794 -4.74 0.51 -89.66
CA PRO A 794 -4.51 0.93 -91.05
C PRO A 794 -3.08 1.44 -91.21
N PRO A 795 -2.36 1.06 -92.27
CA PRO A 795 -0.97 1.49 -92.45
C PRO A 795 -0.89 2.96 -92.89
N LEU A 796 0.27 3.58 -92.62
CA LEU A 796 0.59 4.94 -93.05
C LEU A 796 1.42 4.92 -94.33
N VAL A 797 1.11 5.82 -95.27
CA VAL A 797 1.92 6.06 -96.46
C VAL A 797 2.53 7.45 -96.37
N LEU A 798 3.86 7.52 -96.42
CA LEU A 798 4.61 8.75 -96.53
C LEU A 798 4.92 9.04 -98.00
N ARG A 799 4.17 9.98 -98.58
CA ARG A 799 4.27 10.40 -99.99
C ARG A 799 4.72 11.85 -100.09
N LYS A 800 5.82 12.11 -100.79
CA LYS A 800 6.35 13.48 -101.00
C LYS A 800 6.43 14.32 -99.70
N GLY A 801 6.77 13.68 -98.59
CA GLY A 801 6.87 14.33 -97.27
C GLY A 801 5.54 14.55 -96.53
N SER A 802 4.43 13.99 -97.00
CA SER A 802 3.13 14.01 -96.31
C SER A 802 2.71 12.59 -95.93
N PRO A 803 2.48 12.29 -94.63
CA PRO A 803 1.90 11.01 -94.21
C PRO A 803 0.37 11.01 -94.38
N GLU A 804 -0.16 9.92 -94.91
CA GLU A 804 -1.60 9.69 -95.15
C GLU A 804 -2.00 8.28 -94.69
N TRP A 805 -3.18 8.14 -94.09
CA TRP A 805 -3.75 6.86 -93.69
C TRP A 805 -4.31 6.10 -94.89
N LEU A 806 -4.02 4.80 -95.00
CA LEU A 806 -4.71 3.91 -95.94
C LEU A 806 -5.96 3.32 -95.29
N GLU A 807 -6.99 4.15 -95.16
CA GLU A 807 -8.26 3.72 -94.58
C GLU A 807 -9.03 2.76 -95.50
N ALA A 808 -9.78 1.87 -94.87
CA ALA A 808 -10.75 0.99 -95.51
C ALA A 808 -12.15 1.58 -95.36
N ALA A 809 -12.99 1.50 -96.40
CA ALA A 809 -14.42 1.74 -96.20
C ALA A 809 -14.97 0.68 -95.21
N PRO A 810 -15.97 1.02 -94.37
CA PRO A 810 -16.48 0.11 -93.33
C PRO A 810 -16.85 -1.30 -93.83
N GLU A 811 -17.44 -1.38 -95.03
CA GLU A 811 -17.83 -2.61 -95.72
C GLU A 811 -16.65 -3.45 -96.25
N GLU A 812 -15.42 -2.96 -96.12
CA GLU A 812 -14.20 -3.61 -96.59
C GLU A 812 -13.23 -3.98 -95.45
N ILE A 813 -13.65 -3.81 -94.19
CA ILE A 813 -12.89 -4.21 -93.00
C ILE A 813 -13.01 -5.72 -92.82
N ASN A 814 -11.89 -6.45 -92.90
CA ASN A 814 -11.86 -7.88 -92.64
C ASN A 814 -11.70 -8.17 -91.14
N PRO A 815 -12.28 -9.27 -90.61
CA PRO A 815 -12.03 -9.71 -89.25
C PRO A 815 -10.58 -10.23 -89.07
N PRO A 816 -10.09 -10.27 -87.82
CA PRO A 816 -8.85 -10.95 -87.47
C PRO A 816 -8.85 -12.45 -87.83
N LEU A 817 -7.65 -13.00 -88.02
CA LEU A 817 -7.43 -14.41 -88.28
C LEU A 817 -7.77 -15.24 -87.02
N GLY A 818 -8.36 -16.41 -87.19
CA GLY A 818 -8.67 -17.36 -86.11
C GLY A 818 -10.07 -17.22 -85.49
N ILE A 819 -10.89 -16.24 -85.91
CA ILE A 819 -12.23 -16.00 -85.34
C ILE A 819 -13.34 -16.73 -86.11
N ARG A 820 -13.35 -16.68 -87.45
CA ARG A 820 -14.43 -17.25 -88.30
C ARG A 820 -13.86 -17.97 -89.52
N GLU A 821 -14.53 -19.03 -89.94
CA GLU A 821 -14.12 -19.86 -91.10
C GLU A 821 -14.42 -19.22 -92.45
N ALA A 822 -15.62 -18.65 -92.61
CA ALA A 822 -16.04 -17.96 -93.82
C ALA A 822 -15.71 -16.47 -93.74
N VAL A 823 -14.48 -16.09 -94.13
CA VAL A 823 -14.05 -14.69 -94.24
C VAL A 823 -13.82 -14.31 -95.70
N GLY A 824 -14.45 -13.21 -96.13
CA GLY A 824 -14.28 -12.63 -97.46
C GLY A 824 -13.06 -11.71 -97.53
N PHE A 825 -11.86 -12.22 -97.27
CA PHE A 825 -10.61 -11.46 -97.46
C PHE A 825 -10.53 -10.95 -98.90
N LYS A 826 -10.10 -9.69 -99.09
CA LYS A 826 -9.99 -9.03 -100.40
C LYS A 826 -8.61 -8.44 -100.58
N ASP A 827 -8.04 -8.68 -101.76
CA ASP A 827 -6.81 -8.02 -102.18
C ASP A 827 -7.08 -6.55 -102.46
N ARG A 828 -6.16 -5.71 -102.01
CA ARG A 828 -6.09 -4.29 -102.33
C ARG A 828 -4.76 -3.98 -102.98
N GLU A 829 -4.76 -2.95 -103.80
CA GLU A 829 -3.57 -2.55 -104.54
C GLU A 829 -3.14 -1.13 -104.18
N LEU A 830 -1.83 -0.94 -104.09
CA LEU A 830 -1.19 0.35 -103.91
C LEU A 830 0.11 0.36 -104.72
N THR A 831 0.35 1.40 -105.51
CA THR A 831 1.65 1.59 -106.15
C THR A 831 2.46 2.65 -105.39
N LEU A 832 3.66 2.28 -104.95
CA LEU A 832 4.63 3.20 -104.37
C LEU A 832 5.46 3.84 -105.49
N ALA A 833 5.55 5.17 -105.49
CA ALA A 833 6.54 5.85 -106.32
C ALA A 833 7.92 5.77 -105.67
N LYS A 834 8.98 6.00 -106.45
CA LYS A 834 10.35 6.08 -105.93
C LYS A 834 10.42 7.14 -104.82
N GLY A 835 10.86 6.72 -103.64
CA GLY A 835 10.97 7.53 -102.43
C GLY A 835 9.79 7.39 -101.46
N ASP A 836 8.65 6.86 -101.89
CA ASP A 836 7.50 6.63 -101.02
C ASP A 836 7.81 5.52 -100.00
N SER A 837 7.31 5.70 -98.77
CA SER A 837 7.46 4.72 -97.69
C SER A 837 6.10 4.31 -97.13
N LEU A 838 5.90 3.01 -96.95
CA LEU A 838 4.78 2.42 -96.23
C LEU A 838 5.23 2.04 -94.82
N ILE A 839 4.43 2.40 -93.83
CA ILE A 839 4.70 2.17 -92.41
C ILE A 839 3.57 1.32 -91.85
N LEU A 840 3.93 0.14 -91.37
CA LEU A 840 3.05 -0.81 -90.68
C LEU A 840 3.38 -0.74 -89.19
N TYR A 841 2.38 -0.83 -88.32
CA TYR A 841 2.58 -0.75 -86.87
C TYR A 841 1.48 -1.50 -86.13
N THR A 842 1.76 -1.91 -84.89
CA THR A 842 0.79 -2.50 -83.96
C THR A 842 0.15 -1.43 -83.09
N ASP A 843 -1.03 -1.73 -82.55
CA ASP A 843 -1.79 -0.80 -81.70
C ASP A 843 -1.01 -0.34 -80.46
N GLY A 844 -0.02 -1.09 -79.97
CA GLY A 844 0.89 -0.61 -78.92
C GLY A 844 1.59 0.72 -79.24
N ALA A 845 1.76 1.08 -80.53
CA ALA A 845 2.29 2.39 -80.93
C ALA A 845 1.29 3.55 -80.79
N THR A 846 -0.01 3.28 -80.68
CA THR A 846 -1.07 4.29 -80.54
C THR A 846 -1.80 4.19 -79.20
N GLU A 847 -1.82 3.01 -78.58
CA GLU A 847 -2.46 2.73 -77.30
C GLU A 847 -1.54 2.88 -76.08
N ALA A 848 -0.29 3.32 -76.27
CA ALA A 848 0.59 3.68 -75.16
C ALA A 848 -0.06 4.76 -74.28
N VAL A 849 -0.10 4.54 -72.96
CA VAL A 849 -0.78 5.44 -72.00
C VAL A 849 0.18 6.36 -71.24
N ASP A 850 -0.28 7.57 -70.92
CA ASP A 850 0.36 8.45 -69.93
C ASP A 850 -0.10 8.18 -68.49
N SER A 851 0.41 8.96 -67.52
CA SER A 851 0.05 8.84 -66.10
C SER A 851 -1.41 9.17 -65.76
N GLY A 852 -2.15 9.73 -66.71
CA GLY A 852 -3.59 9.99 -66.63
C GLY A 852 -4.45 9.01 -67.43
N ASP A 853 -3.88 7.87 -67.88
CA ASP A 853 -4.54 6.85 -68.70
C ASP A 853 -5.04 7.35 -70.07
N HIS A 854 -4.45 8.44 -70.61
CA HIS A 854 -4.76 8.89 -71.98
C HIS A 854 -3.87 8.17 -72.99
N LEU A 855 -4.47 7.72 -74.11
CA LEU A 855 -3.76 7.07 -75.20
C LEU A 855 -2.88 8.06 -75.98
N PHE A 856 -1.73 7.60 -76.48
CA PHE A 856 -0.86 8.37 -77.35
C PHE A 856 -1.60 8.84 -78.62
N GLY A 857 -2.35 7.93 -79.22
CA GLY A 857 -3.33 8.16 -80.28
C GLY A 857 -2.74 8.30 -81.68
N ASP A 858 -3.58 8.00 -82.68
CA ASP A 858 -3.24 8.05 -84.11
C ASP A 858 -2.75 9.44 -84.54
N GLN A 859 -3.33 10.51 -84.01
CA GLN A 859 -2.98 11.87 -84.39
C GLN A 859 -1.53 12.21 -84.02
N ARG A 860 -1.05 11.79 -82.85
CA ARG A 860 0.33 12.05 -82.44
C ARG A 860 1.33 11.20 -83.22
N LEU A 861 0.97 9.96 -83.53
CA LEU A 861 1.78 9.11 -84.41
C LEU A 861 1.93 9.75 -85.79
N LEU A 862 0.84 10.22 -86.39
CA LEU A 862 0.83 10.93 -87.66
C LEU A 862 1.69 12.20 -87.61
N GLU A 863 1.56 13.01 -86.57
CA GLU A 863 2.37 14.22 -86.35
C GLU A 863 3.86 13.89 -86.20
N CYS A 864 4.20 12.81 -85.50
CA CYS A 864 5.57 12.35 -85.34
C CYS A 864 6.21 12.00 -86.69
N VAL A 865 5.52 11.21 -87.52
CA VAL A 865 5.96 10.88 -88.88
C VAL A 865 6.08 12.15 -89.74
N LYS A 866 5.11 13.08 -89.64
CA LYS A 866 5.11 14.33 -90.39
C LYS A 866 6.30 15.23 -90.05
N ARG A 867 6.68 15.32 -88.77
CA ARG A 867 7.85 16.12 -88.32
C ARG A 867 9.17 15.56 -88.88
N GLN A 868 9.25 14.24 -89.03
CA GLN A 868 10.44 13.53 -89.52
C GLN A 868 10.33 13.12 -90.99
N ALA A 869 9.42 13.73 -91.76
CA ALA A 869 9.07 13.29 -93.11
C ALA A 869 10.23 13.33 -94.15
N LEU A 870 11.33 14.04 -93.85
CA LEU A 870 12.54 14.11 -94.67
C LEU A 870 13.68 13.23 -94.16
N SER A 871 13.50 12.60 -93.00
CA SER A 871 14.49 11.74 -92.35
C SER A 871 14.48 10.32 -92.94
N SER A 872 15.48 9.51 -92.61
CA SER A 872 15.48 8.09 -92.96
C SER A 872 14.42 7.31 -92.18
N ASN A 873 13.97 6.16 -92.68
CA ASN A 873 12.97 5.32 -92.00
C ASN A 873 13.46 4.86 -90.62
N HIS A 874 14.76 4.64 -90.47
CA HIS A 874 15.38 4.33 -89.18
C HIS A 874 15.22 5.49 -88.18
N GLU A 875 15.51 6.72 -88.61
CA GLU A 875 15.39 7.92 -87.78
C GLU A 875 13.93 8.22 -87.41
N ILE A 876 12.98 7.99 -88.34
CA ILE A 876 11.54 8.13 -88.06
C ILE A 876 11.12 7.12 -86.99
N CYS A 877 11.56 5.86 -87.10
CA CYS A 877 11.29 4.83 -86.11
C CYS A 877 11.88 5.18 -84.73
N ASP A 878 13.14 5.61 -84.69
CA ASP A 878 13.80 6.05 -83.45
C ASP A 878 13.07 7.21 -82.77
N GLU A 879 12.59 8.18 -83.55
CA GLU A 879 11.79 9.29 -83.06
C GLU A 879 10.50 8.79 -82.41
N ILE A 880 9.74 7.94 -83.09
CA ILE A 880 8.46 7.43 -82.58
C ILE A 880 8.67 6.69 -81.26
N TYR A 881 9.67 5.80 -81.17
CA TYR A 881 9.99 5.09 -79.93
C TYR A 881 10.40 6.04 -78.79
N ARG A 882 11.14 7.10 -79.10
CA ARG A 882 11.53 8.09 -78.10
C ARG A 882 10.34 8.91 -77.61
N GLU A 883 9.48 9.37 -78.52
CA GLU A 883 8.27 10.11 -78.17
C GLU A 883 7.32 9.26 -77.32
N LEU A 884 7.18 7.96 -77.63
CA LEU A 884 6.43 7.00 -76.82
C LEU A 884 7.02 6.88 -75.41
N ALA A 885 8.33 6.69 -75.28
CA ALA A 885 9.00 6.60 -73.98
C ALA A 885 8.86 7.89 -73.15
N LEU A 886 8.94 9.07 -73.81
CA LEU A 886 8.71 10.37 -73.16
C LEU A 886 7.25 10.53 -72.72
N TYR A 887 6.30 10.05 -73.52
CA TYR A 887 4.88 10.10 -73.22
C TYR A 887 4.51 9.23 -72.01
N GLN A 888 5.09 8.03 -71.92
CA GLN A 888 4.85 7.07 -70.84
C GLN A 888 5.52 7.46 -69.50
N GLN A 889 6.52 8.36 -69.51
CA GLN A 889 7.19 8.87 -68.30
C GLN A 889 7.72 7.79 -67.32
N GLY A 890 8.17 6.65 -67.85
CA GLY A 890 8.70 5.54 -67.05
C GLY A 890 7.64 4.59 -66.47
N LEU A 891 6.37 4.70 -66.91
CA LEU A 891 5.38 3.65 -66.70
C LEU A 891 5.79 2.37 -67.44
N GLU A 892 5.36 1.21 -66.91
CA GLU A 892 5.53 -0.05 -67.62
C GLU A 892 4.77 -0.01 -68.96
N GLN A 893 5.39 -0.56 -70.00
CA GLN A 893 4.79 -0.63 -71.32
C GLN A 893 3.50 -1.47 -71.26
N PHE A 894 2.40 -0.90 -71.76
CA PHE A 894 1.09 -1.54 -71.68
C PHE A 894 0.96 -2.72 -72.65
N ASP A 895 1.38 -2.53 -73.91
CA ASP A 895 1.35 -3.55 -74.97
C ASP A 895 2.64 -3.60 -75.79
N ASP A 896 2.87 -4.69 -76.52
CA ASP A 896 4.00 -4.80 -77.44
C ASP A 896 3.95 -3.71 -78.52
N ILE A 897 5.10 -3.17 -78.87
CA ILE A 897 5.21 -2.09 -79.86
C ILE A 897 6.03 -2.62 -81.02
N THR A 898 5.42 -2.69 -82.20
CA THR A 898 6.08 -3.18 -83.42
C THR A 898 5.87 -2.20 -84.55
N MET A 899 6.93 -1.92 -85.31
CA MET A 899 6.87 -1.09 -86.51
C MET A 899 7.72 -1.68 -87.63
N LEU A 900 7.21 -1.63 -88.86
CA LEU A 900 7.90 -2.02 -90.09
C LEU A 900 7.75 -0.91 -91.14
N PHE A 901 8.87 -0.52 -91.72
CA PHE A 901 8.98 0.50 -92.75
C PHE A 901 9.43 -0.16 -94.04
N LEU A 902 8.72 0.10 -95.14
CA LEU A 902 9.05 -0.38 -96.48
C LEU A 902 9.08 0.81 -97.45
N LYS A 903 10.25 1.11 -98.02
CA LYS A 903 10.46 2.21 -98.94
C LYS A 903 10.87 1.71 -100.31
N TYR A 904 10.25 2.25 -101.35
CA TYR A 904 10.58 1.89 -102.73
C TYR A 904 11.67 2.84 -103.27
N LEU A 905 12.78 2.28 -103.77
CA LEU A 905 13.96 3.03 -104.25
C LEU A 905 14.05 3.11 -105.78
N GLY A 906 13.19 2.40 -106.51
CA GLY A 906 13.17 2.34 -107.97
C GLY A 906 13.88 1.11 -108.50
#